data_AF-A0A2A2Q3P7-F1
#
_entry.id   AF-A0A2A2Q3P7-F1
#
_cell.length_a   1.000
_cell.length_b   1.000
_cell.length_c   1.000
_cell.angle_alpha   90.00
_cell.angle_beta   90.00
_cell.angle_gamma   90.00
#
_symmetry.space_group_name_H-M   'P 1'
#
loop_
_entity.id
_entity.type
_entity.pdbx_description
1 polymer ?
#
loop_
_entity_poly.entity_id
_entity_poly.type
_entity_poly.pdbx_seq_one_letter_code
_entity_poly.pdbx_strand_id
1 'polypeptide(L)'
;MITTTEEEAPGQLELDRGQNETKCGFSSSDEDTLQSPFHELLTPMSAFMNCRRTNPVDDSTNLVDFFETVRSDQFKEPVLRLRQHLDDYENAAADKIKRALPGVTLSGWAKARNQSAPDADRAVTHSGWLQCDFDGKDHPRLKSAEIKKMLKAVPFVQMVFDGPSGVGCKAVIRIPADVATHAAAFDTAAARFAEIGLTMDPSTRDPGRLCFVSHDPDAWMRDELAEVLVPALQSKKAKSKKASPRSAPSPSSSTAPLETTAEDIREMLGCIPPRPDYEDWLKIASAVWSELGTAGTALLETWSPEEEPGEYDAKFRSRLKDITIGTLVWYAKQHGFNATAAARRKHRVAKVKVVAGAAAGDQDGTGDDSNRVEVCFDPGSVYYDTVTGRFLVDAGRHYRAYSRRAPVIEGVRRFLVAKGMDDDDASAASDRAVLNAEIDAAVDWCGPIAGHKRGILRKGSLSLLVTTEPELVEPATGPCPLINGMLRDAFAGAVERVVFTGWLSGALHAVRSGMHQPAPMMVLAGAVNTGKSLLAWLVGELLGGRTANPFVAWSGTLPWNDNLAAAELLIIDDSVSSTDIRTRREFGARFKEAIYSAEVEIRRRNVSAISLRPVWRVLLACNDTADALSIIPPFDDDLADKISLLRVHPIRLPVDTSSADGKRELQRMLREEFPAFVAQLLALEI
;
A
#
# COMPACT_ATOMS: atom_id res chain seq x y z
N MET A 1 -34.21 -33.61 -56.39
CA MET A 1 -33.83 -34.81 -57.18
C MET A 1 -32.36 -34.61 -57.52
N ILE A 2 -31.44 -35.23 -56.77
CA ILE A 2 -30.86 -36.55 -57.08
C ILE A 2 -30.31 -36.48 -58.52
N THR A 3 -28.99 -36.41 -58.73
CA THR A 3 -28.10 -37.58 -58.62
C THR A 3 -26.67 -37.24 -58.19
N THR A 4 -26.24 -37.98 -57.17
CA THR A 4 -24.87 -38.30 -56.73
C THR A 4 -24.20 -39.32 -57.65
N THR A 5 -22.86 -39.30 -57.70
CA THR A 5 -21.88 -40.41 -57.48
C THR A 5 -20.49 -39.87 -57.85
N GLU A 6 -19.57 -39.66 -56.89
CA GLU A 6 -18.57 -40.67 -56.39
C GLU A 6 -17.51 -41.01 -57.46
N GLU A 7 -16.21 -41.14 -57.21
CA GLU A 7 -15.31 -40.97 -56.06
C GLU A 7 -13.86 -41.10 -56.62
N GLU A 8 -12.86 -40.91 -55.75
CA GLU A 8 -11.43 -41.28 -55.84
C GLU A 8 -10.39 -40.20 -56.19
N ALA A 9 -9.70 -39.77 -55.13
CA ALA A 9 -8.35 -39.21 -55.10
C ALA A 9 -7.30 -40.34 -55.32
N PRO A 10 -6.00 -40.06 -55.61
CA PRO A 10 -5.10 -39.44 -54.63
C PRO A 10 -3.96 -38.56 -55.22
N GLY A 11 -3.26 -37.82 -54.34
CA GLY A 11 -1.80 -37.65 -54.45
C GLY A 11 -1.23 -36.30 -54.90
N GLN A 12 -1.03 -35.40 -53.93
CA GLN A 12 0.19 -34.63 -53.60
C GLN A 12 1.25 -34.19 -54.67
N LEU A 13 1.68 -32.93 -54.49
CA LEU A 13 3.04 -32.33 -54.54
C LEU A 13 3.39 -31.31 -55.65
N GLU A 14 3.75 -30.11 -55.15
CA GLU A 14 4.81 -29.16 -55.56
C GLU A 14 4.77 -28.51 -56.94
N LEU A 15 4.51 -27.18 -56.98
CA LEU A 15 5.50 -26.09 -57.07
C LEU A 15 6.30 -26.07 -58.38
N ASP A 16 5.98 -25.13 -59.30
CA ASP A 16 6.97 -24.10 -59.65
C ASP A 16 6.41 -22.85 -60.36
N ARG A 17 7.13 -21.76 -60.07
CA ARG A 17 7.29 -20.37 -60.53
C ARG A 17 6.74 -19.86 -61.88
N GLY A 18 6.53 -18.54 -61.88
CA GLY A 18 6.71 -17.63 -63.04
C GLY A 18 5.88 -16.34 -62.93
N GLN A 19 6.23 -15.40 -62.03
CA GLN A 19 6.88 -14.10 -62.35
C GLN A 19 6.67 -13.55 -63.77
N ASN A 20 6.22 -12.29 -63.84
CA ASN A 20 6.73 -11.36 -64.85
C ASN A 20 6.92 -9.96 -64.27
N GLU A 21 8.17 -9.50 -64.35
CA GLU A 21 8.73 -8.23 -63.89
C GLU A 21 8.35 -7.06 -64.83
N THR A 22 8.54 -5.83 -64.36
CA THR A 22 9.15 -4.80 -65.21
C THR A 22 10.12 -3.95 -64.38
N LYS A 23 11.37 -3.91 -64.84
CA LYS A 23 12.58 -3.30 -64.26
C LYS A 23 12.81 -1.86 -64.71
N CYS A 24 13.53 -1.10 -63.87
CA CYS A 24 14.81 -0.38 -64.15
C CYS A 24 14.92 0.78 -63.14
N GLY A 25 16.01 1.03 -62.41
CA GLY A 25 17.35 0.47 -62.26
C GLY A 25 18.18 1.51 -61.49
N PHE A 26 19.21 1.12 -60.72
CA PHE A 26 20.40 1.95 -60.48
C PHE A 26 21.54 1.10 -59.88
N SER A 27 22.75 1.51 -60.23
CA SER A 27 24.03 0.83 -60.17
C SER A 27 24.66 0.74 -58.78
N SER A 28 25.59 -0.21 -58.68
CA SER A 28 26.54 -0.45 -57.60
C SER A 28 27.47 0.74 -57.29
N SER A 29 27.35 1.27 -56.08
CA SER A 29 28.45 1.78 -55.24
C SER A 29 27.84 2.19 -53.89
N ASP A 30 28.58 1.94 -52.81
CA ASP A 30 28.28 2.26 -51.40
C ASP A 30 27.69 1.10 -50.59
N GLU A 31 28.61 0.24 -50.12
CA GLU A 31 28.45 -0.49 -48.86
C GLU A 31 28.39 0.53 -47.71
N ASP A 32 27.20 1.06 -47.45
CA ASP A 32 26.87 1.68 -46.17
C ASP A 32 25.57 1.04 -45.67
N THR A 33 25.69 0.31 -44.56
CA THR A 33 24.64 -0.56 -44.03
C THR A 33 23.53 0.29 -43.41
N LEU A 34 22.56 0.73 -44.23
CA LEU A 34 21.27 1.20 -43.75
C LEU A 34 20.50 0.00 -43.17
N GLN A 35 20.79 -0.32 -41.91
CA GLN A 35 19.97 -1.26 -41.13
C GLN A 35 18.54 -0.72 -41.07
N SER A 36 17.59 -1.52 -41.54
CA SER A 36 16.15 -1.23 -41.40
C SER A 36 15.84 -0.91 -39.94
N PRO A 37 15.08 0.16 -39.64
CA PRO A 37 14.75 0.55 -38.27
C PRO A 37 14.03 -0.58 -37.50
N PHE A 38 13.44 -1.56 -38.18
CA PHE A 38 12.76 -2.69 -37.53
C PHE A 38 13.70 -3.77 -36.94
N HIS A 39 15.02 -3.68 -37.12
CA HIS A 39 15.96 -4.65 -36.54
C HIS A 39 15.90 -4.69 -35.00
N GLU A 40 15.55 -3.59 -34.33
CA GLU A 40 15.42 -3.54 -32.87
C GLU A 40 14.29 -4.43 -32.33
N LEU A 41 13.20 -4.60 -33.08
CA LEU A 41 12.11 -5.50 -32.70
C LEU A 41 12.52 -6.98 -32.73
N LEU A 42 13.57 -7.30 -33.50
CA LEU A 42 14.13 -8.64 -33.66
C LEU A 42 15.27 -8.92 -32.67
N THR A 43 15.56 -7.98 -31.75
CA THR A 43 16.62 -8.15 -30.76
C THR A 43 16.34 -9.36 -29.85
N PRO A 44 17.30 -10.28 -29.66
CA PRO A 44 17.12 -11.46 -28.84
C PRO A 44 16.74 -11.17 -27.38
N MET A 45 15.81 -11.97 -26.86
CA MET A 45 15.38 -12.02 -25.47
C MET A 45 15.42 -13.47 -24.99
N SER A 46 15.71 -13.68 -23.69
CA SER A 46 15.68 -15.05 -23.14
C SER A 46 14.24 -15.51 -22.94
N ALA A 47 13.89 -16.69 -23.47
CA ALA A 47 12.63 -17.37 -23.24
C ALA A 47 12.84 -18.59 -22.33
N PHE A 48 11.88 -18.88 -21.46
CA PHE A 48 11.94 -19.94 -20.47
C PHE A 48 10.64 -20.75 -20.51
N MET A 49 10.75 -22.08 -20.42
CA MET A 49 9.56 -22.96 -20.41
C MET A 49 8.61 -22.69 -19.24
N ASN A 50 9.14 -22.20 -18.11
CA ASN A 50 8.37 -21.77 -16.94
C ASN A 50 9.28 -21.06 -15.92
N CYS A 51 8.70 -20.56 -14.82
CA CYS A 51 9.46 -19.80 -13.82
C CYS A 51 10.50 -20.61 -13.02
N ARG A 52 10.49 -21.95 -13.10
CA ARG A 52 11.44 -22.82 -12.39
C ARG A 52 12.68 -23.14 -13.23
N ARG A 53 12.61 -22.97 -14.55
CA ARG A 53 13.76 -23.16 -15.44
C ARG A 53 14.66 -21.93 -15.38
N THR A 54 15.94 -22.19 -15.14
CA THR A 54 16.95 -21.13 -15.01
C THR A 54 17.82 -20.95 -16.24
N ASN A 55 17.72 -21.83 -17.22
CA ASN A 55 18.40 -21.72 -18.50
C ASN A 55 17.32 -21.39 -19.54
N PRO A 56 17.59 -20.47 -20.49
CA PRO A 56 16.69 -20.20 -21.57
C PRO A 56 16.55 -21.43 -22.47
N VAL A 57 15.49 -21.49 -23.26
CA VAL A 57 15.41 -22.42 -24.39
C VAL A 57 16.46 -22.02 -25.43
N ASP A 58 16.96 -23.00 -26.20
CA ASP A 58 18.10 -22.80 -27.12
C ASP A 58 17.82 -21.74 -28.20
N ASP A 59 16.56 -21.57 -28.60
CA ASP A 59 16.12 -20.53 -29.51
C ASP A 59 15.77 -19.24 -28.75
N SER A 60 16.48 -18.15 -29.03
CA SER A 60 16.10 -16.83 -28.50
C SER A 60 14.79 -16.36 -29.14
N THR A 61 13.88 -15.77 -28.35
CA THR A 61 12.69 -15.08 -28.87
C THR A 61 13.01 -13.61 -29.14
N ASN A 62 12.17 -12.94 -29.91
CA ASN A 62 12.19 -11.48 -30.04
C ASN A 62 10.81 -10.88 -29.72
N LEU A 63 10.68 -9.55 -29.80
CA LEU A 63 9.46 -8.86 -29.40
C LEU A 63 8.28 -9.17 -30.35
N VAL A 64 8.55 -9.36 -31.64
CA VAL A 64 7.54 -9.73 -32.64
C VAL A 64 7.01 -11.14 -32.38
N ASP A 65 7.90 -12.11 -32.19
CA ASP A 65 7.49 -13.50 -31.92
C ASP A 65 6.74 -13.62 -30.60
N PHE A 66 7.15 -12.85 -29.57
CA PHE A 66 6.43 -12.77 -28.31
C PHE A 66 5.03 -12.13 -28.49
N PHE A 67 4.92 -11.07 -29.29
CA PHE A 67 3.65 -10.44 -29.62
C PHE A 67 2.69 -11.41 -30.33
N GLU A 68 3.16 -12.11 -31.36
CA GLU A 68 2.38 -13.11 -32.08
C GLU A 68 1.96 -14.27 -31.16
N THR A 69 2.86 -14.71 -30.28
CA THR A 69 2.57 -15.75 -29.28
C THR A 69 1.41 -15.32 -28.36
N VAL A 70 1.43 -14.08 -27.86
CA VAL A 70 0.37 -13.53 -26.99
C VAL A 70 -0.98 -13.43 -27.69
N ARG A 71 -1.00 -13.14 -29.01
CA ARG A 71 -2.24 -13.06 -29.80
C ARG A 71 -2.78 -14.43 -30.21
N SER A 72 -1.90 -15.41 -30.38
CA SER A 72 -2.25 -16.75 -30.81
C SER A 72 -3.06 -17.52 -29.74
N ASP A 73 -3.71 -18.59 -30.19
CA ASP A 73 -4.43 -19.52 -29.29
C ASP A 73 -3.48 -20.50 -28.56
N GLN A 74 -2.16 -20.45 -28.81
CA GLN A 74 -1.18 -21.42 -28.29
C GLN A 74 -1.24 -21.61 -26.76
N PHE A 75 -1.47 -20.54 -26.01
CA PHE A 75 -1.59 -20.55 -24.55
C PHE A 75 -2.98 -20.16 -24.04
N LYS A 76 -4.00 -20.14 -24.92
CA LYS A 76 -5.37 -19.75 -24.58
C LYS A 76 -5.97 -20.62 -23.49
N GLU A 77 -5.94 -21.94 -23.66
CA GLU A 77 -6.52 -22.87 -22.68
C GLU A 77 -5.95 -22.72 -21.25
N PRO A 78 -4.62 -22.75 -21.02
CA PRO A 78 -4.09 -22.59 -19.68
C PRO A 78 -4.36 -21.19 -19.12
N VAL A 79 -4.36 -20.13 -19.93
CA VAL A 79 -4.67 -18.76 -19.48
C VAL A 79 -6.14 -18.60 -19.12
N LEU A 80 -7.07 -19.12 -19.92
CA LEU A 80 -8.51 -19.09 -19.59
C LEU A 80 -8.82 -19.93 -18.34
N ARG A 81 -8.17 -21.09 -18.17
CA ARG A 81 -8.29 -21.90 -16.95
C ARG A 81 -7.76 -21.17 -15.73
N LEU A 82 -6.63 -20.45 -15.86
CA LEU A 82 -6.11 -19.58 -14.81
C LEU A 82 -7.13 -18.51 -14.43
N ARG A 83 -7.72 -17.82 -15.41
CA ARG A 83 -8.75 -16.78 -15.18
C ARG A 83 -9.99 -17.36 -14.50
N GLN A 84 -10.46 -18.51 -14.95
CA GLN A 84 -11.57 -19.23 -14.31
C GLN A 84 -11.28 -19.53 -12.83
N HIS A 85 -10.10 -20.08 -12.50
CA HIS A 85 -9.73 -20.30 -11.10
C HIS A 85 -9.64 -18.99 -10.29
N LEU A 86 -9.30 -17.85 -10.90
CA LEU A 86 -9.35 -16.55 -10.22
C LEU A 86 -10.79 -16.09 -9.98
N ASP A 87 -11.68 -16.28 -10.95
CA ASP A 87 -13.11 -15.97 -10.84
C ASP A 87 -13.79 -16.85 -9.78
N ASP A 88 -13.35 -18.11 -9.66
CA ASP A 88 -13.80 -19.07 -8.64
C ASP A 88 -13.09 -18.89 -7.28
N TYR A 89 -12.26 -17.84 -7.13
CA TYR A 89 -11.48 -17.52 -5.92
C TYR A 89 -10.44 -18.58 -5.49
N GLU A 90 -10.10 -19.52 -6.38
CA GLU A 90 -9.12 -20.59 -6.19
C GLU A 90 -7.68 -20.11 -6.48
N ASN A 91 -7.22 -19.12 -5.71
CA ASN A 91 -5.94 -18.43 -5.91
C ASN A 91 -4.71 -19.37 -5.99
N ALA A 92 -4.70 -20.48 -5.25
CA ALA A 92 -3.60 -21.45 -5.27
C ALA A 92 -3.55 -22.26 -6.57
N ALA A 93 -4.70 -22.60 -7.14
CA ALA A 93 -4.79 -23.29 -8.43
C ALA A 93 -4.37 -22.35 -9.57
N ALA A 94 -4.85 -21.10 -9.55
CA ALA A 94 -4.44 -20.07 -10.48
C ALA A 94 -2.92 -19.81 -10.44
N ASP A 95 -2.31 -19.70 -9.25
CA ASP A 95 -0.85 -19.51 -9.11
C ASP A 95 -0.06 -20.71 -9.63
N LYS A 96 -0.55 -21.94 -9.41
CA LYS A 96 0.07 -23.16 -9.95
C LYS A 96 0.11 -23.15 -11.47
N ILE A 97 -0.98 -22.75 -12.13
CA ILE A 97 -1.03 -22.63 -13.59
C ILE A 97 -0.12 -21.49 -14.05
N LYS A 98 -0.19 -20.31 -13.43
CA LYS A 98 0.64 -19.14 -13.77
C LYS A 98 2.13 -19.48 -13.75
N ARG A 99 2.59 -20.19 -12.72
CA ARG A 99 4.00 -20.61 -12.59
C ARG A 99 4.44 -21.64 -13.63
N ALA A 100 3.50 -22.36 -14.24
CA ALA A 100 3.77 -23.33 -15.30
C ALA A 100 3.77 -22.69 -16.71
N LEU A 101 3.27 -21.47 -16.86
CA LEU A 101 3.32 -20.74 -18.13
C LEU A 101 4.78 -20.41 -18.50
N PRO A 102 5.13 -20.44 -19.79
CA PRO A 102 6.38 -19.89 -20.27
C PRO A 102 6.51 -18.40 -19.94
N GLY A 103 7.74 -17.91 -19.94
CA GLY A 103 7.98 -16.48 -19.78
C GLY A 103 9.26 -16.03 -20.45
N VAL A 104 9.37 -14.72 -20.65
CA VAL A 104 10.48 -14.06 -21.33
C VAL A 104 11.09 -12.98 -20.44
N THR A 105 12.38 -12.71 -20.57
CA THR A 105 12.99 -11.50 -19.97
C THR A 105 13.01 -10.41 -21.02
N LEU A 106 12.01 -9.53 -20.99
CA LEU A 106 11.84 -8.52 -22.04
C LEU A 106 13.07 -7.60 -22.16
N SER A 107 13.74 -7.31 -21.06
CA SER A 107 14.84 -6.35 -21.00
C SER A 107 16.18 -6.88 -21.52
N GLY A 108 16.28 -8.16 -21.88
CA GLY A 108 17.51 -8.68 -22.47
C GLY A 108 17.64 -10.18 -22.47
N TRP A 109 18.77 -10.62 -23.03
CA TRP A 109 19.16 -12.00 -23.13
C TRP A 109 20.32 -12.32 -22.18
N ALA A 110 20.24 -13.47 -21.50
CA ALA A 110 21.30 -14.07 -20.70
C ALA A 110 21.25 -15.61 -20.85
N LYS A 111 22.41 -16.27 -20.71
CA LYS A 111 22.54 -17.73 -20.81
C LYS A 111 22.01 -18.46 -19.57
N ALA A 112 21.93 -17.77 -18.44
CA ALA A 112 21.34 -18.30 -17.22
C ALA A 112 20.79 -17.18 -16.34
N ARG A 113 19.74 -17.50 -15.58
CA ARG A 113 19.17 -16.64 -14.52
C ARG A 113 19.32 -17.22 -13.12
N ASN A 114 19.99 -18.38 -12.98
CA ASN A 114 20.32 -18.92 -11.67
C ASN A 114 21.42 -18.07 -11.02
N GLN A 115 21.31 -17.81 -9.73
CA GLN A 115 22.35 -17.08 -8.99
C GLN A 115 23.67 -17.86 -8.93
N SER A 116 23.61 -19.20 -8.95
CA SER A 116 24.78 -20.10 -8.94
C SER A 116 25.50 -20.23 -10.30
N ALA A 117 24.96 -19.66 -11.38
CA ALA A 117 25.61 -19.70 -12.69
C ALA A 117 26.78 -18.71 -12.77
N PRO A 118 27.80 -18.94 -13.62
CA PRO A 118 28.90 -18.00 -13.81
C PRO A 118 28.41 -16.59 -14.16
N ASP A 119 29.09 -15.55 -13.66
CA ASP A 119 28.71 -14.15 -13.93
C ASP A 119 28.63 -13.83 -15.43
N ALA A 120 29.48 -14.45 -16.24
CA ALA A 120 29.47 -14.31 -17.69
C ALA A 120 28.19 -14.89 -18.35
N ASP A 121 27.60 -15.94 -17.76
CA ASP A 121 26.36 -16.55 -18.25
C ASP A 121 25.12 -15.79 -17.76
N ARG A 122 25.25 -15.08 -16.64
CA ARG A 122 24.21 -14.19 -16.10
C ARG A 122 24.24 -12.78 -16.67
N ALA A 123 25.30 -12.42 -17.39
CA ALA A 123 25.44 -11.10 -17.99
C ALA A 123 24.31 -10.86 -19.00
N VAL A 124 23.52 -9.82 -18.75
CA VAL A 124 22.39 -9.47 -19.61
C VAL A 124 22.89 -8.63 -20.78
N THR A 125 22.71 -9.13 -22.00
CA THR A 125 22.74 -8.31 -23.21
C THR A 125 21.39 -7.61 -23.32
N HIS A 126 21.37 -6.30 -23.13
CA HIS A 126 20.12 -5.54 -23.04
C HIS A 126 19.42 -5.43 -24.41
N SER A 127 18.11 -5.67 -24.44
CA SER A 127 17.33 -5.72 -25.68
C SER A 127 16.87 -4.35 -26.20
N GLY A 128 16.90 -3.33 -25.33
CA GLY A 128 16.33 -2.00 -25.59
C GLY A 128 14.86 -1.87 -25.15
N TRP A 129 14.28 -2.95 -24.61
CA TRP A 129 12.91 -2.98 -24.12
C TRP A 129 12.86 -2.95 -22.60
N LEU A 130 11.81 -2.36 -22.04
CA LEU A 130 11.51 -2.41 -20.61
C LEU A 130 10.10 -2.92 -20.39
N GLN A 131 9.98 -3.94 -19.53
CA GLN A 131 8.69 -4.44 -19.04
C GLN A 131 8.05 -3.43 -18.09
N CYS A 132 6.78 -3.12 -18.31
CA CYS A 132 5.97 -2.30 -17.41
C CYS A 132 4.69 -3.05 -17.04
N ASP A 133 4.58 -3.45 -15.78
CA ASP A 133 3.40 -4.16 -15.26
C ASP A 133 2.45 -3.18 -14.55
N PHE A 134 1.17 -3.22 -14.92
CA PHE A 134 0.10 -2.42 -14.32
C PHE A 134 -0.95 -3.35 -13.73
N ASP A 135 -0.85 -3.61 -12.42
CA ASP A 135 -1.75 -4.53 -11.73
C ASP A 135 -3.13 -3.90 -11.51
N GLY A 136 -4.19 -4.65 -11.78
CA GLY A 136 -5.56 -4.15 -11.59
C GLY A 136 -5.90 -3.78 -10.15
N LYS A 137 -5.16 -4.31 -9.16
CA LYS A 137 -5.32 -3.95 -7.73
C LYS A 137 -4.87 -2.53 -7.43
N ASP A 138 -3.85 -2.04 -8.15
CA ASP A 138 -3.32 -0.69 -8.01
C ASP A 138 -4.18 0.33 -8.80
N HIS A 139 -5.01 -0.17 -9.71
CA HIS A 139 -5.90 0.62 -10.57
C HIS A 139 -7.37 0.21 -10.41
N PRO A 140 -7.94 0.18 -9.19
CA PRO A 140 -9.27 -0.37 -8.94
C PRO A 140 -10.42 0.41 -9.61
N ARG A 141 -10.12 1.58 -10.20
CA ARG A 141 -11.06 2.46 -10.91
C ARG A 141 -10.97 2.36 -12.44
N LEU A 142 -9.95 1.67 -12.97
CA LEU A 142 -9.73 1.56 -14.40
C LEU A 142 -9.88 0.10 -14.82
N LYS A 143 -10.68 -0.16 -15.85
CA LYS A 143 -10.72 -1.48 -16.49
C LYS A 143 -9.48 -1.67 -17.35
N SER A 144 -9.07 -2.93 -17.60
CA SER A 144 -7.89 -3.22 -18.42
C SER A 144 -7.96 -2.50 -19.78
N ALA A 145 -9.13 -2.49 -20.43
CA ALA A 145 -9.35 -1.79 -21.70
C ALA A 145 -9.04 -0.27 -21.65
N GLU A 146 -9.35 0.40 -20.53
CA GLU A 146 -9.05 1.82 -20.32
C GLU A 146 -7.56 2.04 -20.10
N ILE A 147 -6.92 1.19 -19.29
CA ILE A 147 -5.47 1.20 -19.11
C ILE A 147 -4.78 0.97 -20.47
N LYS A 148 -5.23 -0.01 -21.26
CA LYS A 148 -4.69 -0.27 -22.61
C LYS A 148 -4.84 0.97 -23.50
N LYS A 149 -5.99 1.65 -23.46
CA LYS A 149 -6.22 2.89 -24.22
C LYS A 149 -5.24 4.01 -23.83
N MET A 150 -5.01 4.21 -22.53
CA MET A 150 -4.07 5.21 -22.02
C MET A 150 -2.62 4.88 -22.43
N LEU A 151 -2.21 3.62 -22.30
CA LEU A 151 -0.87 3.15 -22.68
C LEU A 151 -0.59 3.31 -24.17
N LYS A 152 -1.57 3.02 -25.05
CA LYS A 152 -1.44 3.20 -26.52
C LYS A 152 -1.14 4.65 -26.92
N ALA A 153 -1.60 5.62 -26.12
CA ALA A 153 -1.37 7.04 -26.37
C ALA A 153 0.03 7.54 -25.95
N VAL A 154 0.80 6.72 -25.21
CA VAL A 154 2.12 7.12 -24.71
C VAL A 154 3.20 6.88 -25.79
N PRO A 155 3.99 7.91 -26.19
CA PRO A 155 4.88 7.81 -27.35
C PRO A 155 5.98 6.75 -27.25
N PHE A 156 6.48 6.50 -26.04
CA PHE A 156 7.55 5.53 -25.80
C PHE A 156 7.04 4.09 -25.57
N VAL A 157 5.73 3.84 -25.66
CA VAL A 157 5.15 2.49 -25.58
C VAL A 157 5.14 1.83 -26.96
N GLN A 158 5.70 0.62 -27.03
CA GLN A 158 5.78 -0.21 -28.24
C GLN A 158 4.68 -1.29 -28.29
N MET A 159 4.39 -1.95 -27.17
CA MET A 159 3.43 -3.06 -27.11
C MET A 159 2.58 -2.98 -25.84
N VAL A 160 1.31 -3.36 -25.93
CA VAL A 160 0.34 -3.39 -24.82
C VAL A 160 -0.54 -4.63 -24.92
N PHE A 161 -0.75 -5.34 -23.82
CA PHE A 161 -1.57 -6.55 -23.76
C PHE A 161 -2.08 -6.84 -22.34
N ASP A 162 -3.11 -7.66 -22.22
CA ASP A 162 -3.60 -8.14 -20.92
C ASP A 162 -2.66 -9.19 -20.31
N GLY A 163 -2.36 -9.04 -19.02
CA GLY A 163 -1.60 -10.04 -18.29
C GLY A 163 -2.37 -11.37 -18.14
N PRO A 164 -1.70 -12.44 -17.65
CA PRO A 164 -2.33 -13.76 -17.55
C PRO A 164 -3.66 -13.78 -16.76
N SER A 165 -3.80 -12.91 -15.74
CA SER A 165 -5.03 -12.79 -14.94
C SER A 165 -6.21 -12.14 -15.67
N GLY A 166 -6.00 -11.47 -16.81
CA GLY A 166 -7.05 -10.74 -17.54
C GLY A 166 -7.52 -9.43 -16.88
N VAL A 167 -7.03 -9.10 -15.68
CA VAL A 167 -7.42 -7.86 -14.96
C VAL A 167 -6.37 -6.76 -15.09
N GLY A 168 -5.08 -7.13 -14.99
CA GLY A 168 -3.96 -6.20 -15.15
C GLY A 168 -3.47 -6.11 -16.58
N CYS A 169 -2.86 -4.99 -16.94
CA CYS A 169 -2.25 -4.77 -18.25
C CYS A 169 -0.73 -4.81 -18.16
N LYS A 170 -0.09 -5.12 -19.26
CA LYS A 170 1.35 -5.05 -19.44
C LYS A 170 1.66 -4.13 -20.62
N ALA A 171 2.71 -3.33 -20.49
CA ALA A 171 3.29 -2.57 -21.59
C ALA A 171 4.76 -2.93 -21.75
N VAL A 172 5.25 -2.78 -22.98
CA VAL A 172 6.67 -2.82 -23.32
C VAL A 172 7.04 -1.46 -23.86
N ILE A 173 8.05 -0.82 -23.28
CA ILE A 173 8.52 0.51 -23.69
C ILE A 173 9.93 0.47 -24.26
N ARG A 174 10.27 1.42 -25.13
CA ARG A 174 11.61 1.55 -25.70
C ARG A 174 12.50 2.42 -24.81
N ILE A 175 13.67 1.91 -24.44
CA ILE A 175 14.69 2.58 -23.63
C ILE A 175 16.07 2.39 -24.27
N PRO A 176 17.11 3.16 -23.88
CA PRO A 176 18.47 2.87 -24.32
C PRO A 176 18.87 1.42 -24.01
N ALA A 177 19.50 0.74 -24.97
CA ALA A 177 19.91 -0.65 -24.85
C ALA A 177 21.17 -0.81 -23.97
N ASP A 178 21.07 -0.41 -22.70
CA ASP A 178 22.19 -0.38 -21.76
C ASP A 178 21.74 -0.73 -20.33
N VAL A 179 22.31 -1.80 -19.79
CA VAL A 179 22.06 -2.29 -18.42
C VAL A 179 22.41 -1.22 -17.38
N ALA A 180 23.43 -0.39 -17.62
CA ALA A 180 23.85 0.65 -16.67
C ALA A 180 22.81 1.77 -16.53
N THR A 181 22.01 2.02 -17.55
CA THR A 181 20.97 3.05 -17.55
C THR A 181 19.56 2.50 -17.30
N HIS A 182 19.37 1.18 -17.34
CA HIS A 182 18.09 0.50 -17.17
C HIS A 182 17.30 0.97 -15.93
N ALA A 183 17.93 0.99 -14.76
CA ALA A 183 17.27 1.41 -13.52
C ALA A 183 16.81 2.87 -13.56
N ALA A 184 17.58 3.76 -14.18
CA ALA A 184 17.21 5.16 -14.36
C ALA A 184 16.10 5.33 -15.41
N ALA A 185 16.09 4.49 -16.45
CA ALA A 185 15.01 4.43 -17.43
C ALA A 185 13.70 3.98 -16.77
N PHE A 186 13.76 2.96 -15.91
CA PHE A 186 12.62 2.52 -15.09
C PHE A 186 12.09 3.64 -14.19
N ASP A 187 12.96 4.31 -13.44
CA ASP A 187 12.55 5.39 -12.53
C ASP A 187 11.90 6.55 -13.32
N THR A 188 12.42 6.84 -14.52
CA THR A 188 11.83 7.83 -15.44
C THR A 188 10.46 7.36 -15.94
N ALA A 189 10.33 6.11 -16.39
CA ALA A 189 9.08 5.54 -16.86
C ALA A 189 7.99 5.58 -15.78
N ALA A 190 8.32 5.15 -14.56
CA ALA A 190 7.40 5.17 -13.42
C ALA A 190 6.87 6.57 -13.13
N ALA A 191 7.72 7.60 -13.20
CA ALA A 191 7.30 8.99 -13.05
C ALA A 191 6.34 9.43 -14.18
N ARG A 192 6.67 9.12 -15.44
CA ARG A 192 5.83 9.48 -16.61
C ARG A 192 4.47 8.79 -16.59
N PHE A 193 4.40 7.53 -16.18
CA PHE A 193 3.13 6.82 -16.03
C PHE A 193 2.32 7.33 -14.83
N ALA A 194 2.97 7.71 -13.73
CA ALA A 194 2.29 8.31 -12.58
C ALA A 194 1.61 9.65 -12.92
N GLU A 195 2.19 10.46 -13.82
CA GLU A 195 1.57 11.69 -14.33
C GLU A 195 0.21 11.45 -15.00
N ILE A 196 0.02 10.28 -15.64
CA ILE A 196 -1.26 9.88 -16.24
C ILE A 196 -2.08 8.97 -15.32
N GLY A 197 -1.73 8.86 -14.04
CA GLY A 197 -2.48 8.09 -13.04
C GLY A 197 -2.28 6.57 -13.11
N LEU A 198 -1.19 6.10 -13.73
CA LEU A 198 -0.83 4.68 -13.78
C LEU A 198 0.40 4.40 -12.89
N THR A 199 0.30 3.37 -12.06
CA THR A 199 1.35 2.89 -11.15
C THR A 199 2.02 1.64 -11.73
N MET A 200 3.33 1.68 -11.91
CA MET A 200 4.12 0.52 -12.34
C MET A 200 4.53 -0.36 -11.16
N ASP A 201 4.50 -1.68 -11.33
CA ASP A 201 5.07 -2.62 -10.35
C ASP A 201 6.59 -2.43 -10.23
N PRO A 202 7.12 -2.06 -9.04
CA PRO A 202 8.55 -1.90 -8.78
C PRO A 202 9.40 -3.14 -9.08
N SER A 203 8.81 -4.34 -9.09
CA SER A 203 9.52 -5.59 -9.38
C SER A 203 10.03 -5.70 -10.81
N THR A 204 9.47 -4.90 -11.73
CA THR A 204 9.87 -4.85 -13.14
C THR A 204 11.11 -4.00 -13.42
N ARG A 205 11.73 -3.44 -12.37
CA ARG A 205 13.02 -2.72 -12.42
C ARG A 205 14.24 -3.60 -12.66
N ASP A 206 14.12 -4.91 -12.42
CA ASP A 206 15.19 -5.89 -12.66
C ASP A 206 15.22 -6.30 -14.15
N PRO A 207 16.35 -6.14 -14.88
CA PRO A 207 16.48 -6.60 -16.25
C PRO A 207 16.21 -8.10 -16.44
N GLY A 208 16.44 -8.91 -15.40
CA GLY A 208 16.18 -10.35 -15.38
C GLY A 208 14.75 -10.73 -14.99
N ARG A 209 13.83 -9.77 -14.83
CA ARG A 209 12.45 -10.03 -14.44
C ARG A 209 11.72 -10.83 -15.52
N LEU A 210 11.07 -11.92 -15.10
CA LEU A 210 10.29 -12.78 -15.99
C LEU A 210 8.90 -12.18 -16.27
N CYS A 211 8.59 -12.01 -17.55
CA CYS A 211 7.26 -11.71 -18.07
C CYS A 211 6.59 -13.01 -18.53
N PHE A 212 5.55 -13.47 -17.84
CA PHE A 212 4.80 -14.66 -18.27
C PHE A 212 4.02 -14.38 -19.57
N VAL A 213 4.01 -15.36 -20.47
CA VAL A 213 3.14 -15.36 -21.65
C VAL A 213 1.68 -15.31 -21.21
N SER A 214 0.86 -14.60 -21.99
CA SER A 214 -0.58 -14.45 -21.78
C SER A 214 -1.34 -14.85 -23.05
N HIS A 215 -2.66 -14.67 -23.03
CA HIS A 215 -3.51 -14.74 -24.21
C HIS A 215 -4.39 -13.48 -24.27
N ASP A 216 -4.12 -12.64 -25.27
CA ASP A 216 -4.86 -11.42 -25.57
C ASP A 216 -4.92 -11.24 -27.10
N PRO A 217 -6.02 -11.68 -27.77
CA PRO A 217 -6.15 -11.52 -29.22
C PRO A 217 -6.18 -10.04 -29.65
N ASP A 218 -6.52 -9.14 -28.73
CA ASP A 218 -6.56 -7.68 -28.91
C ASP A 218 -5.26 -6.99 -28.45
N ALA A 219 -4.20 -7.76 -28.20
CA ALA A 219 -2.88 -7.20 -27.96
C ALA A 219 -2.49 -6.27 -29.10
N TRP A 220 -1.86 -5.16 -28.75
CA TRP A 220 -1.52 -4.10 -29.68
C TRP A 220 -0.02 -3.87 -29.69
N MET A 221 0.52 -3.66 -30.88
CA MET A 221 1.89 -3.21 -31.11
C MET A 221 1.85 -1.97 -32.00
N ARG A 222 2.73 -1.01 -31.74
CA ARG A 222 2.90 0.19 -32.55
C ARG A 222 3.52 -0.19 -33.91
N ASP A 223 2.95 0.32 -35.00
CA ASP A 223 3.42 0.04 -36.36
C ASP A 223 4.82 0.60 -36.63
N GLU A 224 5.15 1.73 -36.00
CA GLU A 224 6.48 2.33 -36.01
C GLU A 224 7.22 2.06 -34.70
N LEU A 225 8.55 2.21 -34.70
CA LEU A 225 9.31 2.16 -33.45
C LEU A 225 8.89 3.30 -32.53
N ALA A 226 8.59 2.96 -31.28
CA ALA A 226 8.28 3.92 -30.24
C ALA A 226 9.44 4.90 -30.00
N GLU A 227 9.13 6.06 -29.44
CA GLU A 227 10.16 7.02 -29.02
C GLU A 227 11.04 6.41 -27.92
N VAL A 228 12.36 6.64 -27.96
CA VAL A 228 13.25 6.18 -26.90
C VAL A 228 13.02 7.04 -25.66
N LEU A 229 12.60 6.42 -24.56
CA LEU A 229 12.54 7.09 -23.27
C LEU A 229 13.95 7.27 -22.73
N VAL A 230 14.53 8.45 -22.95
CA VAL A 230 15.87 8.80 -22.47
C VAL A 230 15.82 9.06 -20.95
N PRO A 231 16.64 8.37 -20.15
CA PRO A 231 16.75 8.64 -18.72
C PRO A 231 17.19 10.09 -18.50
N ALA A 232 16.53 10.79 -17.57
CA ALA A 232 16.94 12.14 -17.23
C ALA A 232 18.39 12.13 -16.67
N LEU A 233 19.33 12.79 -17.35
CA LEU A 233 20.70 12.97 -16.86
C LEU A 233 20.66 13.75 -15.55
N GLN A 234 20.86 13.07 -14.43
CA GLN A 234 21.11 13.76 -13.17
C GLN A 234 22.46 14.47 -13.26
N SER A 235 22.46 15.81 -13.28
CA SER A 235 23.69 16.58 -13.17
C SER A 235 24.46 16.12 -11.94
N LYS A 236 25.72 15.69 -12.11
CA LYS A 236 26.63 15.34 -11.02
C LYS A 236 27.00 16.61 -10.24
N LYS A 237 26.12 17.06 -9.34
CA LYS A 237 26.56 17.94 -8.24
C LYS A 237 27.33 17.09 -7.25
N ALA A 238 28.53 17.56 -6.90
CA ALA A 238 29.42 16.96 -5.92
C ALA A 238 28.63 16.54 -4.67
N LYS A 239 28.83 15.28 -4.22
CA LYS A 239 28.24 14.73 -3.00
C LYS A 239 28.77 15.51 -1.78
N SER A 240 28.14 16.63 -1.46
CA SER A 240 28.10 17.10 -0.08
C SER A 240 27.16 16.17 0.67
N LYS A 241 27.64 15.61 1.78
CA LYS A 241 26.82 14.82 2.70
C LYS A 241 25.74 15.73 3.29
N LYS A 242 24.54 15.72 2.70
CA LYS A 242 23.29 16.09 3.37
C LYS A 242 22.24 15.03 3.07
N ALA A 243 21.68 14.52 4.15
CA ALA A 243 20.70 13.45 4.21
C ALA A 243 19.44 13.78 3.42
N SER A 244 19.00 12.82 2.61
CA SER A 244 17.63 12.75 2.12
C SER A 244 16.71 12.26 3.25
N PRO A 245 15.43 12.69 3.25
CA PRO A 245 14.47 12.34 4.28
C PRO A 245 14.13 10.84 4.15
N ARG A 246 14.25 10.12 5.26
CA ARG A 246 13.65 8.80 5.41
C ARG A 246 12.16 8.91 5.12
N SER A 247 11.69 8.18 4.11
CA SER A 247 10.35 7.61 4.13
C SER A 247 10.21 6.84 5.44
N ALA A 248 9.23 7.25 6.25
CA ALA A 248 8.88 6.56 7.46
C ALA A 248 8.44 5.12 7.12
N PRO A 249 8.89 4.11 7.86
CA PRO A 249 8.30 2.79 7.80
C PRO A 249 6.83 2.88 8.22
N SER A 250 5.96 2.17 7.51
CA SER A 250 4.65 1.79 8.03
C SER A 250 4.83 1.09 9.39
N PRO A 251 3.93 1.26 10.37
CA PRO A 251 4.09 0.69 11.69
C PRO A 251 3.83 -0.82 11.65
N SER A 252 4.85 -1.60 11.32
CA SER A 252 4.97 -3.00 11.73
C SER A 252 5.89 -3.06 12.94
N SER A 253 5.29 -3.26 14.12
CA SER A 253 5.92 -3.76 15.36
C SER A 253 7.38 -3.37 15.62
N SER A 254 7.59 -2.23 16.28
CA SER A 254 8.89 -1.85 16.85
C SER A 254 9.21 -2.72 18.08
N THR A 255 10.13 -3.66 17.93
CA THR A 255 11.08 -4.04 18.99
C THR A 255 12.44 -3.51 18.57
N ALA A 256 13.12 -2.78 19.45
CA ALA A 256 14.40 -2.11 19.17
C ALA A 256 15.48 -3.07 18.60
N PRO A 257 16.44 -2.59 17.77
CA PRO A 257 17.55 -3.41 17.31
C PRO A 257 18.52 -3.64 18.48
N LEU A 258 18.57 -4.86 18.98
CA LEU A 258 19.63 -5.32 19.88
C LEU A 258 20.80 -5.79 19.01
N GLU A 259 22.01 -5.35 19.34
CA GLU A 259 23.27 -5.81 18.74
C GLU A 259 23.35 -7.35 18.75
N THR A 260 23.78 -7.94 17.62
CA THR A 260 23.94 -9.40 17.49
C THR A 260 25.32 -9.75 18.03
N THR A 261 25.42 -10.48 19.15
CA THR A 261 26.70 -10.82 19.77
C THR A 261 27.32 -12.07 19.14
N ALA A 262 28.61 -12.30 19.39
CA ALA A 262 29.33 -13.49 18.90
C ALA A 262 28.69 -14.81 19.37
N GLU A 263 28.08 -14.83 20.56
CA GLU A 263 27.35 -15.98 21.09
C GLU A 263 26.09 -16.30 20.29
N ASP A 264 25.37 -15.27 19.81
CA ASP A 264 24.18 -15.48 18.98
C ASP A 264 24.56 -16.04 17.62
N ILE A 265 25.67 -15.57 17.08
CA ILE A 265 26.24 -16.09 15.83
C ILE A 265 26.61 -17.55 16.00
N ARG A 266 27.24 -17.92 17.12
CA ARG A 266 27.55 -19.31 17.46
C ARG A 266 26.29 -20.17 17.60
N GLU A 267 25.24 -19.66 18.24
CA GLU A 267 23.95 -20.36 18.39
C GLU A 267 23.28 -20.59 17.02
N MET A 268 23.30 -19.58 16.14
CA MET A 268 22.75 -19.67 14.79
C MET A 268 23.54 -20.65 13.92
N LEU A 269 24.88 -20.60 13.95
CA LEU A 269 25.73 -21.55 13.24
C LEU A 269 25.52 -22.99 13.74
N GLY A 270 25.32 -23.20 15.04
CA GLY A 270 25.08 -24.53 15.62
C GLY A 270 23.77 -25.18 15.16
N CYS A 271 22.83 -24.42 14.62
CA CYS A 271 21.62 -24.97 14.00
C CYS A 271 21.85 -25.40 12.55
N ILE A 272 22.87 -24.85 11.88
CA ILE A 272 23.13 -25.08 10.46
C ILE A 272 24.14 -26.24 10.32
N PRO A 273 23.90 -27.21 9.43
CA PRO A 273 24.85 -28.29 9.18
C PRO A 273 26.26 -27.77 8.89
N PRO A 274 27.30 -28.36 9.48
CA PRO A 274 28.68 -28.02 9.13
C PRO A 274 28.94 -28.41 7.67
N ARG A 275 29.64 -27.56 6.91
CA ARG A 275 29.95 -27.77 5.48
C ARG A 275 28.72 -27.96 4.56
N PRO A 276 27.87 -26.92 4.39
CA PRO A 276 26.89 -26.89 3.30
C PRO A 276 27.60 -26.77 1.94
N ASP A 277 26.84 -26.73 0.84
CA ASP A 277 27.45 -26.49 -0.47
C ASP A 277 28.29 -25.19 -0.49
N TYR A 278 29.24 -25.11 -1.41
CA TYR A 278 30.23 -24.04 -1.42
C TYR A 278 29.60 -22.62 -1.49
N GLU A 279 28.47 -22.48 -2.18
CA GLU A 279 27.79 -21.20 -2.33
C GLU A 279 27.16 -20.77 -1.00
N ASP A 280 26.43 -21.68 -0.35
CA ASP A 280 25.82 -21.47 0.95
C ASP A 280 26.88 -21.27 2.05
N TRP A 281 27.96 -22.05 2.01
CA TRP A 281 29.11 -21.92 2.91
C TRP A 281 29.73 -20.53 2.83
N LEU A 282 29.97 -20.01 1.61
CA LEU A 282 30.55 -18.69 1.41
C LEU A 282 29.57 -17.56 1.81
N LYS A 283 28.27 -17.75 1.60
CA LYS A 283 27.22 -16.81 2.05
C LYS A 283 27.15 -16.74 3.57
N ILE A 284 27.20 -17.89 4.25
CA ILE A 284 27.18 -17.97 5.71
C ILE A 284 28.47 -17.38 6.30
N ALA A 285 29.64 -17.71 5.75
CA ALA A 285 30.92 -17.13 6.15
C ALA A 285 30.95 -15.61 5.95
N SER A 286 30.47 -15.12 4.80
CA SER A 286 30.37 -13.68 4.51
C SER A 286 29.40 -12.96 5.45
N ALA A 287 28.29 -13.60 5.83
CA ALA A 287 27.34 -13.05 6.81
C ALA A 287 27.97 -12.91 8.20
N VAL A 288 28.74 -13.90 8.65
CA VAL A 288 29.47 -13.83 9.93
C VAL A 288 30.54 -12.74 9.92
N TRP A 289 31.32 -12.66 8.83
CA TRP A 289 32.33 -11.63 8.66
C TRP A 289 31.77 -10.22 8.48
N SER A 290 30.52 -10.09 8.01
CA SER A 290 29.85 -8.78 7.90
C SER A 290 29.61 -8.13 9.26
N GLU A 291 29.41 -8.96 10.30
CA GLU A 291 29.14 -8.50 11.67
C GLU A 291 30.42 -8.46 12.52
N LEU A 292 31.28 -9.49 12.43
CA LEU A 292 32.43 -9.67 13.32
C LEU A 292 33.79 -9.36 12.69
N GLY A 293 33.85 -9.03 11.40
CA GLY A 293 35.12 -8.89 10.70
C GLY A 293 35.96 -10.17 10.78
N THR A 294 37.29 -10.07 10.81
CA THR A 294 38.20 -11.23 10.88
C THR A 294 38.06 -12.03 12.18
N ALA A 295 37.52 -11.44 13.26
CA ALA A 295 37.26 -12.16 14.52
C ALA A 295 36.21 -13.27 14.36
N GLY A 296 35.37 -13.20 13.33
CA GLY A 296 34.41 -14.24 12.99
C GLY A 296 35.03 -15.55 12.49
N THR A 297 36.29 -15.53 12.02
CA THR A 297 36.96 -16.70 11.45
C THR A 297 37.09 -17.84 12.48
N ALA A 298 37.39 -17.55 13.74
CA ALA A 298 37.48 -18.57 14.78
C ALA A 298 36.14 -19.31 15.03
N LEU A 299 35.00 -18.61 14.86
CA LEU A 299 33.67 -19.23 14.95
C LEU A 299 33.38 -20.10 13.72
N LEU A 300 33.79 -19.63 12.55
CA LEU A 300 33.64 -20.35 11.30
C LEU A 300 34.50 -21.61 11.26
N GLU A 301 35.75 -21.56 11.73
CA GLU A 301 36.62 -22.74 11.88
C GLU A 301 36.03 -23.78 12.85
N THR A 302 35.39 -23.32 13.93
CA THR A 302 34.72 -24.22 14.88
C THR A 302 33.49 -24.88 14.27
N TRP A 303 32.73 -24.13 13.47
CA TRP A 303 31.52 -24.62 12.79
C TRP A 303 31.85 -25.49 11.56
N SER A 304 32.87 -25.12 10.79
CA SER A 304 33.29 -25.76 9.56
C SER A 304 34.82 -25.68 9.44
N PRO A 305 35.58 -26.67 9.93
CA PRO A 305 37.04 -26.65 9.88
C PRO A 305 37.58 -26.50 8.45
N GLU A 306 38.74 -25.88 8.30
CA GLU A 306 39.42 -25.72 7.00
C GLU A 306 39.80 -27.08 6.38
N GLU A 307 39.62 -27.20 5.06
CA GLU A 307 40.07 -28.37 4.29
C GLU A 307 41.50 -28.16 3.77
N GLU A 308 41.88 -26.90 3.50
CA GLU A 308 43.23 -26.48 3.14
C GLU A 308 43.73 -25.40 4.11
N PRO A 309 44.99 -25.44 4.58
CA PRO A 309 45.50 -24.42 5.49
C PRO A 309 45.38 -23.00 4.92
N GLY A 310 44.65 -22.12 5.61
CA GLY A 310 44.43 -20.73 5.22
C GLY A 310 43.25 -20.49 4.26
N GLU A 311 42.36 -21.47 4.11
CA GLU A 311 41.14 -21.38 3.30
C GLU A 311 40.29 -20.15 3.69
N TYR A 312 40.07 -19.90 4.97
CA TYR A 312 39.24 -18.77 5.42
C TYR A 312 39.91 -17.42 5.23
N ASP A 313 41.22 -17.32 5.44
CA ASP A 313 41.98 -16.08 5.24
C ASP A 313 41.99 -15.65 3.76
N ALA A 314 42.09 -16.60 2.84
CA ALA A 314 41.98 -16.35 1.41
C ALA A 314 40.55 -15.89 1.03
N LYS A 315 39.52 -16.52 1.61
CA LYS A 315 38.11 -16.23 1.30
C LYS A 315 37.59 -14.95 1.95
N PHE A 316 38.11 -14.54 3.11
CA PHE A 316 37.75 -13.28 3.74
C PHE A 316 38.03 -12.06 2.84
N ARG A 317 39.11 -12.13 2.04
CA ARG A 317 39.49 -11.08 1.08
C ARG A 317 38.53 -10.99 -0.11
N SER A 318 37.87 -12.10 -0.45
CA SER A 318 36.91 -12.23 -1.55
C SER A 318 35.45 -12.38 -1.08
N ARG A 319 35.16 -12.03 0.20
CA ARG A 319 33.82 -12.14 0.77
C ARG A 319 32.78 -11.32 0.01
N LEU A 320 31.54 -11.78 0.07
CA LEU A 320 30.39 -11.14 -0.58
C LEU A 320 29.97 -9.90 0.25
N LYS A 321 30.24 -8.69 -0.27
CA LYS A 321 30.08 -7.43 0.47
C LYS A 321 28.63 -6.99 0.69
N ASP A 322 27.72 -7.49 -0.13
CA ASP A 322 26.28 -7.17 -0.04
C ASP A 322 25.52 -8.11 0.91
N ILE A 323 26.23 -9.08 1.50
CA ILE A 323 25.67 -10.01 2.47
C ILE A 323 25.78 -9.42 3.87
N THR A 324 24.67 -9.48 4.60
CA THR A 324 24.57 -9.02 5.99
C THR A 324 24.22 -10.19 6.92
N ILE A 325 24.26 -9.95 8.22
CA ILE A 325 23.89 -10.94 9.24
C ILE A 325 22.48 -11.51 9.06
N GLY A 326 21.58 -10.80 8.36
CA GLY A 326 20.25 -11.28 8.01
C GLY A 326 20.26 -12.58 7.20
N THR A 327 21.31 -12.83 6.42
CA THR A 327 21.49 -14.08 5.67
C THR A 327 21.75 -15.25 6.62
N LEU A 328 22.59 -15.08 7.65
CA LEU A 328 22.82 -16.11 8.67
C LEU A 328 21.53 -16.43 9.43
N VAL A 329 20.75 -15.41 9.81
CA VAL A 329 19.45 -15.58 10.48
C VAL A 329 18.47 -16.36 9.58
N TRP A 330 18.49 -16.12 8.28
CA TRP A 330 17.67 -16.83 7.32
C TRP A 330 18.02 -18.31 7.25
N TYR A 331 19.31 -18.67 7.08
CA TYR A 331 19.75 -20.08 7.07
C TYR A 331 19.44 -20.78 8.40
N ALA A 332 19.73 -20.13 9.53
CA ALA A 332 19.46 -20.70 10.84
C ALA A 332 17.96 -21.02 11.02
N LYS A 333 17.06 -20.14 10.55
CA LYS A 333 15.60 -20.38 10.60
C LYS A 333 15.16 -21.58 9.76
N GLN A 334 15.75 -21.77 8.58
CA GLN A 334 15.46 -22.96 7.76
C GLN A 334 15.82 -24.26 8.49
N HIS A 335 16.84 -24.21 9.36
CA HIS A 335 17.27 -25.33 10.20
C HIS A 335 16.73 -25.28 11.64
N GLY A 336 15.58 -24.61 11.85
CA GLY A 336 14.83 -24.70 13.12
C GLY A 336 15.20 -23.67 14.19
N PHE A 337 16.02 -22.65 13.87
CA PHE A 337 16.33 -21.57 14.81
C PHE A 337 15.09 -20.70 15.10
N ASN A 338 14.65 -20.72 16.37
CA ASN A 338 13.53 -19.90 16.83
C ASN A 338 14.02 -18.52 17.32
N ALA A 339 14.09 -17.57 16.40
CA ALA A 339 14.52 -16.19 16.67
C ALA A 339 13.69 -15.50 17.78
N THR A 340 12.40 -15.85 17.92
CA THR A 340 11.53 -15.30 18.97
C THR A 340 11.87 -15.87 20.35
N ALA A 341 12.23 -17.16 20.43
CA ALA A 341 12.71 -17.78 21.67
C ALA A 341 14.09 -17.24 22.08
N ALA A 342 15.00 -17.04 21.12
CA ALA A 342 16.32 -16.43 21.36
C ALA A 342 16.19 -14.97 21.87
N ALA A 343 15.34 -14.16 21.23
CA ALA A 343 15.04 -12.80 21.68
C ALA A 343 14.40 -12.76 23.08
N ARG A 344 13.52 -13.73 23.41
CA ARG A 344 12.94 -13.88 24.75
C ARG A 344 13.97 -14.27 25.80
N ARG A 345 14.90 -15.19 25.49
CA ARG A 345 16.02 -15.54 26.38
C ARG A 345 16.90 -14.33 26.65
N LYS A 346 17.22 -13.53 25.62
CA LYS A 346 17.97 -12.27 25.77
C LYS A 346 17.24 -11.24 26.61
N HIS A 347 15.95 -11.01 26.38
CA HIS A 347 15.16 -10.09 27.20
C HIS A 347 15.07 -10.55 28.66
N ARG A 348 15.05 -11.88 28.91
CA ARG A 348 15.10 -12.45 30.27
C ARG A 348 16.47 -12.25 30.92
N VAL A 349 17.58 -12.48 30.21
CA VAL A 349 18.95 -12.28 30.71
C VAL A 349 19.28 -10.80 30.92
N ALA A 350 18.83 -9.92 30.02
CA ALA A 350 18.94 -8.47 30.19
C ALA A 350 18.12 -7.97 31.39
N LYS A 351 16.90 -8.49 31.58
CA LYS A 351 16.07 -8.18 32.77
C LYS A 351 16.71 -8.69 34.07
N VAL A 352 17.35 -9.86 34.07
CA VAL A 352 18.08 -10.38 35.24
C VAL A 352 19.35 -9.56 35.56
N LYS A 353 20.10 -9.09 34.54
CA LYS A 353 21.23 -8.17 34.75
C LYS A 353 20.81 -6.79 35.24
N VAL A 354 19.67 -6.27 34.78
CA VAL A 354 19.09 -5.00 35.27
C VAL A 354 18.60 -5.14 36.71
N VAL A 355 18.03 -6.28 37.10
CA VAL A 355 17.60 -6.55 38.49
C VAL A 355 18.79 -6.75 39.44
N ALA A 356 19.91 -7.32 38.96
CA ALA A 356 21.13 -7.46 39.78
C ALA A 356 21.96 -6.16 39.89
N GLY A 357 21.88 -5.27 38.90
CA GLY A 357 22.53 -3.96 38.91
C GLY A 357 21.75 -2.88 39.69
N ALA A 358 20.44 -3.06 39.87
CA ALA A 358 19.57 -2.11 40.57
C ALA A 358 19.62 -2.20 42.12
N ALA A 359 20.50 -3.03 42.69
CA ALA A 359 20.72 -3.10 44.14
C ALA A 359 21.74 -2.06 44.65
N ALA A 360 22.28 -1.19 43.80
CA ALA A 360 23.21 -0.14 44.21
C ALA A 360 23.01 1.12 43.34
N GLY A 361 22.39 2.16 43.90
CA GLY A 361 22.39 3.49 43.30
C GLY A 361 21.05 4.20 43.40
N ASP A 362 20.96 5.06 44.41
CA ASP A 362 19.86 5.95 44.75
C ASP A 362 19.55 7.02 43.68
N GLN A 363 18.26 7.41 43.69
CA GLN A 363 17.65 8.73 43.44
C GLN A 363 17.48 9.33 42.02
N ASP A 364 16.22 9.70 41.80
CA ASP A 364 15.62 10.70 40.92
C ASP A 364 15.57 10.49 39.41
N GLY A 365 14.34 10.45 38.89
CA GLY A 365 14.02 10.50 37.47
C GLY A 365 12.59 10.03 37.18
N THR A 366 11.62 10.89 37.45
CA THR A 366 10.21 10.75 37.07
C THR A 366 10.04 10.62 35.56
N GLY A 367 9.99 9.38 35.06
CA GLY A 367 9.60 9.04 33.69
C GLY A 367 8.16 8.55 33.67
N ASP A 368 7.26 9.35 33.12
CA ASP A 368 5.85 9.08 32.92
C ASP A 368 5.64 7.85 32.01
N ASP A 369 5.30 6.70 32.62
CA ASP A 369 5.04 5.40 31.98
C ASP A 369 3.54 5.25 31.61
N SER A 370 2.81 6.35 31.43
CA SER A 370 1.34 6.39 31.35
C SER A 370 0.73 5.92 30.02
N ASN A 371 1.51 5.56 28.99
CA ASN A 371 0.96 5.33 27.64
C ASN A 371 1.04 3.88 27.12
N ARG A 372 1.36 2.90 27.96
CA ARG A 372 1.16 1.48 27.60
C ARG A 372 -0.29 1.09 27.88
N VAL A 373 -1.14 1.26 26.86
CA VAL A 373 -2.52 0.73 26.91
C VAL A 373 -2.44 -0.80 26.94
N GLU A 374 -2.77 -1.39 28.09
CA GLU A 374 -2.72 -2.82 28.32
C GLU A 374 -3.90 -3.51 27.61
N VAL A 375 -3.63 -4.57 26.85
CA VAL A 375 -4.70 -5.34 26.19
C VAL A 375 -5.47 -6.11 27.24
N CYS A 376 -6.77 -5.87 27.34
CA CYS A 376 -7.63 -6.46 28.34
C CYS A 376 -8.30 -7.73 27.78
N PHE A 377 -8.01 -8.88 28.38
CA PHE A 377 -8.64 -10.16 28.04
C PHE A 377 -9.81 -10.47 28.97
N ASP A 378 -10.54 -9.45 29.40
CA ASP A 378 -11.79 -9.64 30.14
C ASP A 378 -12.79 -10.42 29.26
N PRO A 379 -13.27 -11.60 29.69
CA PRO A 379 -14.28 -12.38 28.97
C PRO A 379 -15.47 -11.56 28.47
N GLY A 380 -15.95 -10.59 29.26
CA GLY A 380 -17.11 -9.76 28.90
C GLY A 380 -16.85 -8.76 27.78
N SER A 381 -15.58 -8.58 27.41
CA SER A 381 -15.12 -7.64 26.38
C SER A 381 -14.49 -8.35 25.17
N VAL A 382 -14.71 -9.67 25.04
CA VAL A 382 -14.33 -10.47 23.88
C VAL A 382 -15.55 -10.70 23.01
N TYR A 383 -15.48 -10.26 21.76
CA TYR A 383 -16.55 -10.41 20.77
C TYR A 383 -16.09 -11.30 19.62
N TYR A 384 -17.05 -11.85 18.86
CA TYR A 384 -16.75 -12.64 17.66
C TYR A 384 -17.40 -12.03 16.42
N ASP A 385 -16.59 -11.66 15.43
CA ASP A 385 -17.07 -11.21 14.14
C ASP A 385 -17.37 -12.43 13.26
N THR A 386 -18.67 -12.68 13.07
CA THR A 386 -19.18 -13.81 12.28
C THR A 386 -18.83 -13.72 10.80
N VAL A 387 -18.59 -12.52 10.28
CA VAL A 387 -18.28 -12.29 8.86
C VAL A 387 -16.82 -12.64 8.56
N THR A 388 -15.89 -12.24 9.45
CA THR A 388 -14.46 -12.48 9.24
C THR A 388 -13.91 -13.70 9.98
N GLY A 389 -14.69 -14.30 10.89
CA GLY A 389 -14.29 -15.42 11.73
C GLY A 389 -13.20 -15.06 12.73
N ARG A 390 -13.21 -13.83 13.26
CA ARG A 390 -12.15 -13.31 14.14
C ARG A 390 -12.71 -12.89 15.49
N PHE A 391 -11.92 -13.11 16.53
CA PHE A 391 -12.17 -12.58 17.86
C PHE A 391 -11.70 -11.13 17.95
N LEU A 392 -12.50 -10.28 18.55
CA LEU A 392 -12.23 -8.86 18.78
C LEU A 392 -12.08 -8.67 20.29
N VAL A 393 -10.85 -8.37 20.72
CA VAL A 393 -10.48 -8.21 22.13
C VAL A 393 -10.19 -6.75 22.41
N ASP A 394 -10.73 -6.20 23.50
CA ASP A 394 -10.53 -4.79 23.84
C ASP A 394 -9.05 -4.50 24.17
N ALA A 395 -8.46 -3.60 23.40
CA ALA A 395 -7.11 -3.09 23.57
C ALA A 395 -7.10 -1.63 24.07
N GLY A 396 -8.15 -1.22 24.79
CA GLY A 396 -8.28 0.04 25.52
C GLY A 396 -8.64 1.26 24.66
N ARG A 397 -8.10 1.40 23.44
CA ARG A 397 -8.51 2.44 22.45
C ARG A 397 -9.16 1.87 21.18
N HIS A 398 -9.00 0.58 20.95
CA HIS A 398 -9.53 -0.14 19.78
C HIS A 398 -9.73 -1.60 20.14
N TYR A 399 -10.41 -2.36 19.28
CA TYR A 399 -10.41 -3.82 19.37
C TYR A 399 -9.31 -4.42 18.50
N ARG A 400 -8.55 -5.35 19.08
CA ARG A 400 -7.55 -6.14 18.35
C ARG A 400 -8.17 -7.43 17.84
N ALA A 401 -7.99 -7.70 16.55
CA ALA A 401 -8.48 -8.91 15.91
C ALA A 401 -7.51 -10.10 16.08
N TYR A 402 -8.05 -11.25 16.46
CA TYR A 402 -7.34 -12.53 16.58
C TYR A 402 -8.04 -13.60 15.73
N SER A 403 -7.31 -14.18 14.77
CA SER A 403 -7.84 -15.27 13.92
C SER A 403 -7.71 -16.65 14.55
N ARG A 404 -7.00 -16.78 15.68
CA ARG A 404 -6.78 -18.05 16.37
C ARG A 404 -7.39 -17.98 17.76
N ARG A 405 -8.02 -19.08 18.20
CA ARG A 405 -8.60 -19.21 19.55
C ARG A 405 -7.55 -19.27 20.64
N ALA A 406 -6.46 -20.02 20.44
CA ALA A 406 -5.47 -20.29 21.48
C ALA A 406 -4.88 -19.03 22.15
N PRO A 407 -4.50 -17.95 21.42
CA PRO A 407 -4.07 -16.69 22.06
C PRO A 407 -5.14 -16.01 22.91
N VAL A 408 -6.42 -16.14 22.54
CA VAL A 408 -7.54 -15.52 23.24
C VAL A 408 -7.84 -16.32 24.51
N ILE A 409 -7.89 -17.65 24.42
CA ILE A 409 -8.06 -18.56 25.56
C ILE A 409 -6.97 -18.31 26.60
N GLU A 410 -5.71 -18.32 26.17
CA GLU A 410 -4.57 -18.09 27.06
C GLU A 410 -4.61 -16.69 27.69
N GLY A 411 -5.00 -15.67 26.91
CA GLY A 411 -5.15 -14.31 27.43
C GLY A 411 -6.25 -14.22 28.50
N VAL A 412 -7.40 -14.84 28.24
CA VAL A 412 -8.53 -14.88 29.17
C VAL A 412 -8.16 -15.66 30.44
N ARG A 413 -7.49 -16.81 30.32
CA ARG A 413 -7.00 -17.58 31.47
C ARG A 413 -6.11 -16.71 32.36
N ARG A 414 -5.11 -16.04 31.77
CA ARG A 414 -4.21 -15.13 32.52
C ARG A 414 -4.97 -14.01 33.21
N PHE A 415 -5.98 -13.45 32.55
CA PHE A 415 -6.82 -12.43 33.15
C PHE A 415 -7.59 -12.96 34.38
N LEU A 416 -8.21 -14.14 34.27
CA LEU A 416 -8.95 -14.77 35.36
C LEU A 416 -8.04 -15.13 36.54
N VAL A 417 -6.87 -15.71 36.28
CA VAL A 417 -5.86 -16.00 37.31
C VAL A 417 -5.39 -14.71 37.99
N ALA A 418 -5.15 -13.64 37.24
CA ALA A 418 -4.79 -12.33 37.80
C ALA A 418 -5.91 -11.72 38.65
N LYS A 419 -7.17 -12.12 38.44
CA LYS A 419 -8.33 -11.76 39.28
C LYS A 419 -8.54 -12.68 40.47
N GLY A 420 -7.65 -13.66 40.69
CA GLY A 420 -7.65 -14.54 41.87
C GLY A 420 -8.35 -15.88 41.67
N MET A 421 -8.67 -16.27 40.44
CA MET A 421 -9.19 -17.60 40.14
C MET A 421 -8.07 -18.66 40.16
N ASP A 422 -8.37 -19.86 40.64
CA ASP A 422 -7.45 -21.00 40.54
C ASP A 422 -7.15 -21.33 39.07
N ASP A 423 -5.94 -21.82 38.79
CA ASP A 423 -5.45 -21.99 37.42
C ASP A 423 -6.17 -23.10 36.64
N ASP A 424 -6.62 -24.17 37.33
CA ASP A 424 -7.39 -25.24 36.70
C ASP A 424 -8.82 -24.77 36.39
N ASP A 425 -9.45 -24.07 37.33
CA ASP A 425 -10.76 -23.44 37.13
C ASP A 425 -10.71 -22.36 36.03
N ALA A 426 -9.63 -21.56 36.00
CA ALA A 426 -9.40 -20.54 34.98
C ALA A 426 -9.20 -21.14 33.60
N SER A 427 -8.56 -22.31 33.50
CA SER A 427 -8.46 -23.05 32.25
C SER A 427 -9.85 -23.38 31.69
N ALA A 428 -10.67 -24.06 32.48
CA ALA A 428 -12.01 -24.48 32.06
C ALA A 428 -12.93 -23.27 31.77
N ALA A 429 -12.82 -22.21 32.57
CA ALA A 429 -13.57 -20.97 32.38
C ALA A 429 -13.14 -20.22 31.10
N SER A 430 -11.85 -20.20 30.77
CA SER A 430 -11.33 -19.53 29.57
C SER A 430 -11.79 -20.17 28.27
N ASP A 431 -11.78 -21.51 28.19
CA ASP A 431 -12.30 -22.25 27.04
C ASP A 431 -13.80 -21.99 26.84
N ARG A 432 -14.56 -21.98 27.95
CA ARG A 432 -15.99 -21.67 27.94
C ARG A 432 -16.26 -20.24 27.53
N ALA A 433 -15.49 -19.28 28.03
CA ALA A 433 -15.64 -17.86 27.69
C ALA A 433 -15.45 -17.61 26.18
N VAL A 434 -14.43 -18.23 25.58
CA VAL A 434 -14.19 -18.09 24.12
C VAL A 434 -15.29 -18.77 23.30
N LEU A 435 -15.82 -19.91 23.76
CA LEU A 435 -16.98 -20.54 23.14
C LEU A 435 -18.24 -19.65 23.24
N ASN A 436 -18.51 -19.10 24.43
CA ASN A 436 -19.62 -18.17 24.62
C ASN A 436 -19.44 -16.90 23.78
N ALA A 437 -18.22 -16.44 23.53
CA ALA A 437 -17.98 -15.32 22.62
C ALA A 437 -18.39 -15.64 21.17
N GLU A 438 -18.18 -16.87 20.70
CA GLU A 438 -18.62 -17.33 19.36
C GLU A 438 -20.16 -17.44 19.25
N ILE A 439 -20.86 -17.63 20.37
CA ILE A 439 -22.31 -17.91 20.40
C ILE A 439 -23.11 -16.68 20.83
N ASP A 440 -22.82 -16.16 22.03
CA ASP A 440 -23.60 -15.14 22.73
C ASP A 440 -23.08 -13.72 22.47
N ALA A 441 -21.76 -13.57 22.25
CA ALA A 441 -21.11 -12.28 21.95
C ALA A 441 -20.73 -12.14 20.46
N ALA A 442 -21.35 -12.95 19.60
CA ALA A 442 -21.28 -12.81 18.16
C ALA A 442 -21.90 -11.48 17.72
N VAL A 443 -21.23 -10.78 16.80
CA VAL A 443 -21.71 -9.50 16.26
C VAL A 443 -22.02 -9.63 14.77
N ASP A 444 -23.06 -8.92 14.34
CA ASP A 444 -23.53 -8.91 12.95
C ASP A 444 -22.69 -7.98 12.07
N TRP A 445 -22.06 -7.00 12.70
CA TRP A 445 -21.17 -6.06 12.04
C TRP A 445 -20.15 -5.51 13.04
N CYS A 446 -18.96 -5.20 12.55
CA CYS A 446 -17.97 -4.46 13.33
C CYS A 446 -17.26 -3.41 12.46
N GLY A 447 -17.00 -2.26 13.08
CA GLY A 447 -16.28 -1.16 12.46
C GLY A 447 -16.44 0.15 13.21
N PRO A 448 -15.72 1.21 12.79
CA PRO A 448 -15.86 2.53 13.37
C PRO A 448 -17.17 3.17 12.92
N ILE A 449 -17.84 3.89 13.82
CA ILE A 449 -19.04 4.69 13.51
C ILE A 449 -18.85 6.10 14.11
N ALA A 450 -18.99 7.13 13.28
CA ALA A 450 -18.78 8.52 13.64
C ALA A 450 -19.80 8.99 14.69
N GLY A 451 -19.32 9.62 15.75
CA GLY A 451 -20.09 10.11 16.90
C GLY A 451 -20.51 9.04 17.91
N HIS A 452 -20.24 7.76 17.66
CA HIS A 452 -20.63 6.68 18.56
C HIS A 452 -19.45 6.23 19.44
N LYS A 453 -19.77 5.87 20.69
CA LYS A 453 -18.82 5.30 21.64
C LYS A 453 -18.45 3.88 21.27
N ARG A 454 -17.24 3.47 21.68
CA ARG A 454 -16.74 2.11 21.47
C ARG A 454 -17.61 1.12 22.26
N GLY A 455 -17.88 -0.04 21.67
CA GLY A 455 -18.68 -1.09 22.28
C GLY A 455 -19.89 -1.48 21.44
N ILE A 456 -20.85 -2.17 22.06
CA ILE A 456 -22.03 -2.68 21.36
C ILE A 456 -23.07 -1.58 21.18
N LEU A 457 -23.37 -1.29 19.92
CA LEU A 457 -24.51 -0.51 19.49
C LEU A 457 -25.61 -1.46 19.01
N ARG A 458 -26.78 -1.41 19.66
CA ARG A 458 -27.95 -2.20 19.26
C ARG A 458 -28.80 -1.43 18.27
N LYS A 459 -29.11 -2.06 17.14
CA LYS A 459 -30.00 -1.51 16.11
C LYS A 459 -31.06 -2.53 15.75
N GLY A 460 -32.26 -2.37 16.33
CA GLY A 460 -33.30 -3.39 16.24
C GLY A 460 -32.79 -4.71 16.81
N SER A 461 -32.82 -5.78 16.01
CA SER A 461 -32.26 -7.09 16.38
C SER A 461 -30.75 -7.20 16.14
N LEU A 462 -30.12 -6.25 15.43
CA LEU A 462 -28.72 -6.32 15.06
C LEU A 462 -27.80 -5.85 16.19
N SER A 463 -26.68 -6.55 16.35
CA SER A 463 -25.57 -6.25 17.25
C SER A 463 -24.39 -5.70 16.46
N LEU A 464 -24.10 -4.42 16.61
CA LEU A 464 -23.03 -3.73 15.90
C LEU A 464 -21.91 -3.39 16.88
N LEU A 465 -20.69 -3.88 16.64
CA LEU A 465 -19.54 -3.49 17.46
C LEU A 465 -18.86 -2.25 16.88
N VAL A 466 -18.99 -1.13 17.59
CA VAL A 466 -18.25 0.09 17.29
C VAL A 466 -16.81 -0.11 17.73
N THR A 467 -15.87 -0.10 16.78
CA THR A 467 -14.48 -0.52 17.06
C THR A 467 -13.58 0.59 17.59
N THR A 468 -13.92 1.84 17.30
CA THR A 468 -13.22 3.05 17.75
C THR A 468 -14.21 4.20 17.92
N GLU A 469 -13.87 5.14 18.80
CA GLU A 469 -14.69 6.31 19.15
C GLU A 469 -13.88 7.61 18.97
N PRO A 470 -14.52 8.79 18.91
CA PRO A 470 -13.79 10.06 18.80
C PRO A 470 -13.07 10.41 20.11
N GLU A 471 -11.83 10.92 20.00
CA GLU A 471 -11.06 11.41 21.17
C GLU A 471 -11.44 12.86 21.49
N LEU A 472 -12.55 13.06 22.21
CA LEU A 472 -13.09 14.39 22.49
C LEU A 472 -12.33 15.13 23.59
N VAL A 473 -12.08 16.42 23.37
CA VAL A 473 -11.47 17.32 24.36
C VAL A 473 -12.50 17.68 25.42
N GLU A 474 -12.21 17.40 26.69
CA GLU A 474 -13.11 17.76 27.79
C GLU A 474 -13.14 19.28 28.08
N PRO A 475 -14.33 19.85 28.33
CA PRO A 475 -14.48 21.27 28.58
C PRO A 475 -13.88 21.65 29.93
N ALA A 476 -13.17 22.76 29.98
CA ALA A 476 -12.67 23.34 31.21
C ALA A 476 -12.80 24.87 31.17
N THR A 477 -13.02 25.50 32.33
CA THR A 477 -13.05 26.96 32.41
C THR A 477 -11.66 27.53 32.13
N GLY A 478 -11.57 28.52 31.25
CA GLY A 478 -10.31 29.22 30.98
C GLY A 478 -10.43 30.24 29.85
N PRO A 479 -9.37 31.03 29.60
CA PRO A 479 -9.31 31.93 28.46
C PRO A 479 -8.85 31.20 27.20
N CYS A 480 -9.39 31.57 26.03
CA CYS A 480 -8.89 31.12 24.72
C CYS A 480 -8.63 32.31 23.76
N PRO A 481 -7.71 33.23 24.10
CA PRO A 481 -7.45 34.44 23.34
C PRO A 481 -6.81 34.18 21.97
N LEU A 482 -5.99 33.14 21.81
CA LEU A 482 -5.37 32.79 20.53
C LEU A 482 -6.43 32.32 19.54
N ILE A 483 -7.27 31.35 19.93
CA ILE A 483 -8.34 30.82 19.06
C ILE A 483 -9.32 31.94 18.71
N ASN A 484 -9.78 32.71 19.69
CA ASN A 484 -10.68 33.83 19.43
C ASN A 484 -10.02 34.93 18.58
N GLY A 485 -8.71 35.15 18.73
CA GLY A 485 -7.93 36.05 17.88
C GLY A 485 -7.88 35.57 16.44
N MET A 486 -7.60 34.28 16.23
CA MET A 486 -7.58 33.67 14.91
C MET A 486 -8.94 33.73 14.22
N LEU A 487 -10.05 33.52 14.94
CA LEU A 487 -11.39 33.64 14.37
C LEU A 487 -11.74 35.08 14.01
N ARG A 488 -11.28 36.08 14.78
CA ARG A 488 -11.41 37.51 14.44
C ARG A 488 -10.61 37.89 13.19
N ASP A 489 -9.41 37.33 13.04
CA ASP A 489 -8.59 37.56 11.85
C ASP A 489 -9.17 36.86 10.61
N ALA A 490 -9.62 35.60 10.76
CA ALA A 490 -10.20 34.82 9.68
C ALA A 490 -11.52 35.42 9.16
N PHE A 491 -12.37 35.90 10.05
CA PHE A 491 -13.71 36.38 9.75
C PHE A 491 -13.88 37.81 10.27
N ALA A 492 -13.76 38.79 9.37
CA ALA A 492 -13.79 40.21 9.73
C ALA A 492 -15.15 40.63 10.31
N GLY A 493 -16.25 40.14 9.74
CA GLY A 493 -17.60 40.46 10.21
C GLY A 493 -18.05 39.59 11.39
N ALA A 494 -18.94 40.15 12.21
CA ALA A 494 -19.48 39.45 13.38
C ALA A 494 -20.42 38.30 13.01
N VAL A 495 -21.12 38.41 11.88
CA VAL A 495 -22.08 37.42 11.41
C VAL A 495 -21.36 36.13 11.02
N GLU A 496 -20.27 36.24 10.26
CA GLU A 496 -19.45 35.11 9.80
C GLU A 496 -18.86 34.34 10.99
N ARG A 497 -18.42 35.07 12.03
CA ARG A 497 -17.95 34.46 13.28
C ARG A 497 -19.07 33.68 13.97
N VAL A 498 -20.24 34.28 14.12
CA VAL A 498 -21.41 33.63 14.75
C VAL A 498 -21.84 32.39 13.95
N VAL A 499 -21.90 32.48 12.62
CA VAL A 499 -22.24 31.36 11.73
C VAL A 499 -21.24 30.21 11.91
N PHE A 500 -19.93 30.51 11.91
CA PHE A 500 -18.90 29.48 12.11
C PHE A 500 -18.96 28.86 13.50
N THR A 501 -19.06 29.67 14.57
CA THR A 501 -19.08 29.15 15.95
C THR A 501 -20.38 28.43 16.27
N GLY A 502 -21.53 28.88 15.76
CA GLY A 502 -22.81 28.20 15.91
C GLY A 502 -22.82 26.85 15.19
N TRP A 503 -22.31 26.80 13.96
CA TRP A 503 -22.14 25.54 13.22
C TRP A 503 -21.23 24.56 13.95
N LEU A 504 -20.10 25.04 14.49
CA LEU A 504 -19.14 24.22 15.24
C LEU A 504 -19.69 23.78 16.61
N SER A 505 -20.46 24.63 17.27
CA SER A 505 -21.14 24.27 18.53
C SER A 505 -22.16 23.16 18.29
N GLY A 506 -23.00 23.28 17.25
CA GLY A 506 -23.93 22.22 16.84
C GLY A 506 -23.23 20.93 16.40
N ALA A 507 -22.00 21.01 15.89
CA ALA A 507 -21.16 19.84 15.66
C ALA A 507 -20.73 19.15 16.95
N LEU A 508 -20.22 19.91 17.92
CA LEU A 508 -19.78 19.38 19.21
C LEU A 508 -20.91 18.73 19.99
N HIS A 509 -22.08 19.37 20.06
CA HIS A 509 -23.26 18.79 20.71
C HIS A 509 -23.72 17.49 20.04
N ALA A 510 -23.75 17.45 18.70
CA ALA A 510 -24.11 16.25 17.95
C ALA A 510 -23.13 15.09 18.21
N VAL A 511 -21.82 15.34 18.15
CA VAL A 511 -20.80 14.30 18.37
C VAL A 511 -20.79 13.82 19.82
N ARG A 512 -20.90 14.73 20.80
CA ARG A 512 -20.94 14.37 22.23
C ARG A 512 -22.18 13.57 22.62
N SER A 513 -23.32 13.86 22.00
CA SER A 513 -24.57 13.14 22.24
C SER A 513 -24.71 11.85 21.42
N GLY A 514 -23.88 11.66 20.40
CA GLY A 514 -24.03 10.57 19.42
C GLY A 514 -25.27 10.70 18.54
N MET A 515 -25.91 11.87 18.52
CA MET A 515 -27.11 12.15 17.75
C MET A 515 -26.79 13.07 16.58
N HIS A 516 -26.98 12.59 15.36
CA HIS A 516 -26.76 13.39 14.17
C HIS A 516 -27.79 14.50 14.06
N GLN A 517 -27.30 15.74 13.96
CA GLN A 517 -28.11 16.92 13.65
C GLN A 517 -27.77 17.39 12.24
N PRO A 518 -28.71 17.46 11.28
CA PRO A 518 -28.44 18.02 9.96
C PRO A 518 -27.92 19.46 10.05
N ALA A 519 -26.90 19.78 9.25
CA ALA A 519 -26.29 21.11 9.23
C ALA A 519 -25.80 21.44 7.80
N PRO A 520 -25.79 22.72 7.41
CA PRO A 520 -25.28 23.11 6.11
C PRO A 520 -23.80 22.74 5.96
N MET A 521 -23.38 22.54 4.71
CA MET A 521 -21.97 22.42 4.36
C MET A 521 -21.26 23.74 4.63
N MET A 522 -20.22 23.70 5.46
CA MET A 522 -19.40 24.88 5.74
C MET A 522 -18.34 25.02 4.64
N VAL A 523 -18.45 26.05 3.82
CA VAL A 523 -17.48 26.35 2.77
C VAL A 523 -16.58 27.51 3.21
N LEU A 524 -15.29 27.26 3.26
CA LEU A 524 -14.24 28.23 3.58
C LEU A 524 -13.47 28.58 2.30
N ALA A 525 -13.71 29.78 1.76
CA ALA A 525 -13.09 30.27 0.53
C ALA A 525 -12.15 31.45 0.79
N GLY A 526 -10.97 31.47 0.17
CA GLY A 526 -10.04 32.59 0.29
C GLY A 526 -8.71 32.31 -0.38
N ALA A 527 -7.83 33.31 -0.45
CA ALA A 527 -6.52 33.17 -1.09
C ALA A 527 -5.64 32.07 -0.47
N VAL A 528 -4.57 31.68 -1.17
CA VAL A 528 -3.56 30.76 -0.63
C VAL A 528 -2.94 31.35 0.64
N ASN A 529 -2.65 30.50 1.64
CA ASN A 529 -2.07 30.88 2.93
C ASN A 529 -2.94 31.80 3.81
N THR A 530 -4.26 31.84 3.62
CA THR A 530 -5.15 32.60 4.53
C THR A 530 -5.48 31.86 5.84
N GLY A 531 -5.19 30.56 5.95
CA GLY A 531 -5.45 29.77 7.16
C GLY A 531 -6.64 28.81 7.06
N LYS A 532 -7.21 28.59 5.87
CA LYS A 532 -8.32 27.63 5.64
C LYS A 532 -8.03 26.23 6.18
N SER A 533 -6.87 25.67 5.85
CA SER A 533 -6.45 24.34 6.31
C SER A 533 -6.20 24.29 7.82
N LEU A 534 -5.79 25.42 8.43
CA LEU A 534 -5.62 25.54 9.88
C LEU A 534 -6.97 25.52 10.60
N LEU A 535 -7.98 26.21 10.07
CA LEU A 535 -9.36 26.13 10.57
C LEU A 535 -9.95 24.73 10.43
N ALA A 536 -9.76 24.08 9.27
CA ALA A 536 -10.20 22.70 9.05
C ALA A 536 -9.54 21.72 10.03
N TRP A 537 -8.24 21.87 10.29
CA TRP A 537 -7.51 21.09 11.30
C TRP A 537 -8.06 21.34 12.71
N LEU A 538 -8.28 22.60 13.08
CA LEU A 538 -8.86 22.95 14.38
C LEU A 538 -10.23 22.28 14.58
N VAL A 539 -11.12 22.34 13.58
CA VAL A 539 -12.42 21.65 13.65
C VAL A 539 -12.23 20.14 13.79
N GLY A 540 -11.31 19.55 13.02
CA GLY A 540 -11.00 18.12 13.08
C GLY A 540 -10.57 17.67 14.47
N GLU A 541 -9.64 18.38 15.10
CA GLU A 541 -9.17 18.06 16.47
C GLU A 541 -10.29 18.19 17.50
N LEU A 542 -11.11 19.25 17.41
CA LEU A 542 -12.23 19.46 18.35
C LEU A 542 -13.33 18.39 18.23
N LEU A 543 -13.52 17.81 17.04
CA LEU A 543 -14.50 16.75 16.79
C LEU A 543 -13.94 15.33 16.98
N GLY A 544 -12.73 15.19 17.55
CA GLY A 544 -12.15 13.90 17.92
C GLY A 544 -11.12 13.33 16.95
N GLY A 545 -10.64 14.14 16.00
CA GLY A 545 -9.47 13.86 15.15
C GLY A 545 -9.72 12.97 13.94
N ARG A 546 -10.92 12.38 13.79
CA ARG A 546 -11.22 11.49 12.66
C ARG A 546 -11.82 12.27 11.49
N THR A 547 -11.14 12.21 10.35
CA THR A 547 -11.52 12.92 9.14
C THR A 547 -11.54 11.99 7.92
N ALA A 548 -12.42 12.28 6.95
CA ALA A 548 -12.48 11.57 5.68
C ALA A 548 -12.86 12.52 4.54
N ASN A 549 -12.43 12.22 3.30
CA ASN A 549 -12.85 12.97 2.13
C ASN A 549 -14.05 12.27 1.46
N PRO A 550 -15.24 12.89 1.40
CA PRO A 550 -16.44 12.28 0.83
C PRO A 550 -16.53 12.39 -0.69
N PHE A 551 -15.68 13.21 -1.33
CA PHE A 551 -15.88 13.63 -2.72
C PHE A 551 -16.00 12.44 -3.67
N VAL A 552 -15.08 11.47 -3.59
CA VAL A 552 -15.07 10.29 -4.48
C VAL A 552 -16.35 9.46 -4.34
N ALA A 553 -16.80 9.23 -3.10
CA ALA A 553 -18.00 8.45 -2.82
C ALA A 553 -19.28 9.17 -3.24
N TRP A 554 -19.33 10.49 -3.09
CA TRP A 554 -20.51 11.31 -3.40
C TRP A 554 -20.56 11.81 -4.84
N SER A 555 -19.46 11.77 -5.59
CA SER A 555 -19.40 12.08 -7.03
C SER A 555 -19.75 10.89 -7.93
N GLY A 556 -20.22 9.77 -7.38
CA GLY A 556 -20.71 8.62 -8.16
C GLY A 556 -19.63 7.67 -8.70
N THR A 557 -18.34 7.92 -8.40
CA THR A 557 -17.23 7.14 -8.97
C THR A 557 -16.92 5.82 -8.27
N LEU A 558 -17.37 5.64 -7.03
CA LEU A 558 -17.20 4.39 -6.27
C LEU A 558 -18.47 4.02 -5.50
N PRO A 559 -18.87 2.74 -5.50
CA PRO A 559 -20.02 2.28 -4.72
C PRO A 559 -19.71 2.10 -3.23
N TRP A 560 -18.44 2.20 -2.79
CA TRP A 560 -18.00 1.96 -1.41
C TRP A 560 -17.80 3.29 -0.67
N ASN A 561 -18.30 3.37 0.58
CA ASN A 561 -18.27 4.59 1.40
C ASN A 561 -18.05 4.30 2.91
N ASP A 562 -17.57 3.11 3.25
CA ASP A 562 -17.31 2.69 4.64
C ASP A 562 -16.26 3.54 5.35
N ASN A 563 -15.34 4.14 4.60
CA ASN A 563 -14.40 5.12 5.12
C ASN A 563 -15.09 6.38 5.69
N LEU A 564 -16.26 6.76 5.17
CA LEU A 564 -17.01 7.93 5.68
C LEU A 564 -17.64 7.64 7.03
N ALA A 565 -18.07 6.39 7.26
CA ALA A 565 -18.66 6.00 8.53
C ALA A 565 -17.67 6.15 9.70
N ALA A 566 -16.37 6.17 9.44
CA ALA A 566 -15.32 6.24 10.45
C ALA A 566 -14.99 7.66 10.95
N ALA A 567 -15.56 8.72 10.34
CA ALA A 567 -15.11 10.10 10.55
C ALA A 567 -16.26 11.06 10.85
N GLU A 568 -16.13 11.84 11.93
CA GLU A 568 -17.07 12.89 12.31
C GLU A 568 -17.03 14.08 11.35
N LEU A 569 -15.82 14.43 10.88
CA LEU A 569 -15.62 15.55 9.98
C LEU A 569 -15.25 15.07 8.57
N LEU A 570 -16.13 15.36 7.63
CA LEU A 570 -15.92 15.10 6.22
C LEU A 570 -15.31 16.35 5.57
N ILE A 571 -14.04 16.27 5.17
CA ILE A 571 -13.28 17.41 4.63
C ILE A 571 -13.07 17.25 3.12
N ILE A 572 -13.33 18.32 2.38
CA ILE A 572 -13.06 18.42 0.95
C ILE A 572 -12.04 19.55 0.74
N ASP A 573 -10.99 19.29 -0.03
CA ASP A 573 -9.99 20.29 -0.44
C ASP A 573 -10.05 20.55 -1.96
N ASP A 574 -9.36 21.58 -2.44
CA ASP A 574 -9.34 22.07 -3.82
C ASP A 574 -8.57 21.18 -4.82
N SER A 575 -7.90 20.12 -4.37
CA SER A 575 -7.23 19.10 -5.17
C SER A 575 -8.17 18.25 -6.01
N VAL A 576 -9.48 18.33 -5.75
CA VAL A 576 -10.51 17.55 -6.45
C VAL A 576 -11.37 18.45 -7.33
N SER A 577 -10.75 19.08 -8.33
CA SER A 577 -11.47 19.93 -9.28
C SER A 577 -11.99 19.10 -10.48
N SER A 578 -13.29 18.78 -10.45
CA SER A 578 -14.03 18.45 -11.66
C SER A 578 -14.85 19.68 -12.05
N THR A 579 -14.51 20.31 -13.18
CA THR A 579 -15.30 21.42 -13.75
C THR A 579 -16.62 20.94 -14.35
N ASP A 580 -16.82 19.61 -14.47
CA ASP A 580 -18.05 19.01 -14.97
C ASP A 580 -19.24 19.30 -14.06
N ILE A 581 -20.27 19.91 -14.63
CA ILE A 581 -21.51 20.26 -13.93
C ILE A 581 -22.28 19.02 -13.45
N ARG A 582 -22.15 17.87 -14.14
CA ARG A 582 -22.87 16.64 -13.76
C ARG A 582 -22.34 16.09 -12.45
N THR A 583 -21.02 15.90 -12.35
CA THR A 583 -20.32 15.47 -11.13
C THR A 583 -20.67 16.33 -9.93
N ARG A 584 -20.77 17.65 -10.11
CA ARG A 584 -21.07 18.60 -9.05
C ARG A 584 -22.53 18.56 -8.59
N ARG A 585 -23.47 18.34 -9.51
CA ARG A 585 -24.88 18.11 -9.17
C ARG A 585 -25.05 16.79 -8.42
N GLU A 586 -24.38 15.72 -8.85
CA GLU A 586 -24.39 14.43 -8.14
C GLU A 586 -23.80 14.56 -6.74
N PHE A 587 -22.68 15.26 -6.60
CA PHE A 587 -22.07 15.56 -5.30
C PHE A 587 -23.05 16.31 -4.37
N GLY A 588 -23.71 17.35 -4.87
CA GLY A 588 -24.72 18.10 -4.11
C GLY A 588 -25.92 17.25 -3.68
N ALA A 589 -26.44 16.41 -4.58
CA ALA A 589 -27.55 15.50 -4.29
C ALA A 589 -27.17 14.46 -3.22
N ARG A 590 -25.98 13.87 -3.33
CA ARG A 590 -25.46 12.89 -2.35
C ARG A 590 -25.14 13.51 -1.01
N PHE A 591 -24.64 14.75 -0.97
CA PHE A 591 -24.50 15.50 0.27
C PHE A 591 -25.85 15.69 0.97
N LYS A 592 -26.90 16.10 0.23
CA LYS A 592 -28.26 16.27 0.77
C LYS A 592 -28.78 14.94 1.34
N GLU A 593 -28.68 13.86 0.56
CA GLU A 593 -29.07 12.51 1.00
C GLU A 593 -28.29 12.08 2.27
N ALA A 594 -26.98 12.29 2.28
CA ALA A 594 -26.11 11.87 3.38
C ALA A 594 -26.40 12.61 4.70
N ILE A 595 -26.60 13.93 4.64
CA ILE A 595 -26.69 14.79 5.82
C ILE A 595 -28.12 14.96 6.35
N TYR A 596 -29.14 14.91 5.49
CA TYR A 596 -30.51 15.22 5.88
C TYR A 596 -31.43 13.99 6.00
N SER A 597 -31.00 12.81 5.54
CA SER A 597 -31.78 11.58 5.72
C SER A 597 -31.69 11.02 7.13
N ALA A 598 -32.68 10.21 7.55
CA ALA A 598 -32.70 9.57 8.87
C ALA A 598 -31.63 8.47 9.01
N GLU A 599 -31.38 7.69 7.95
CA GLU A 599 -30.33 6.65 7.90
C GLU A 599 -29.64 6.63 6.53
N VAL A 600 -28.37 6.23 6.50
CA VAL A 600 -27.55 6.16 5.29
C VAL A 600 -27.03 4.75 5.14
N GLU A 601 -26.98 4.31 3.90
CA GLU A 601 -26.43 3.03 3.55
C GLU A 601 -24.89 3.12 3.51
N ILE A 602 -24.24 2.34 4.38
CA ILE A 602 -22.80 2.17 4.41
C ILE A 602 -22.44 0.86 3.72
N ARG A 603 -21.67 0.99 2.64
CA ARG A 603 -21.31 -0.08 1.71
C ARG A 603 -19.84 -0.40 1.85
N ARG A 604 -19.56 -1.65 2.20
CA ARG A 604 -18.21 -2.22 2.36
C ARG A 604 -18.01 -3.34 1.33
N ARG A 605 -16.78 -3.53 0.86
CA ARG A 605 -16.46 -4.61 -0.08
C ARG A 605 -16.72 -5.98 0.55
N ASN A 606 -17.38 -6.86 -0.21
CA ASN A 606 -17.62 -8.27 0.13
C ASN A 606 -18.43 -8.49 1.44
N VAL A 607 -19.20 -7.49 1.85
CA VAL A 607 -20.12 -7.58 3.00
C VAL A 607 -21.42 -6.88 2.62
N SER A 608 -22.55 -7.36 3.13
CA SER A 608 -23.84 -6.68 2.99
C SER A 608 -23.75 -5.24 3.48
N ALA A 609 -24.39 -4.33 2.76
CA ALA A 609 -24.50 -2.96 3.18
C ALA A 609 -25.31 -2.86 4.48
N ILE A 610 -24.92 -1.93 5.35
CA ILE A 610 -25.62 -1.66 6.59
C ILE A 610 -26.21 -0.27 6.56
N SER A 611 -27.49 -0.15 6.88
CA SER A 611 -28.09 1.15 7.16
C SER A 611 -27.64 1.57 8.56
N LEU A 612 -27.07 2.76 8.72
CA LEU A 612 -26.75 3.34 10.03
C LEU A 612 -26.78 4.87 9.97
N ARG A 613 -26.67 5.52 11.13
CA ARG A 613 -26.65 6.98 11.23
C ARG A 613 -25.37 7.45 11.92
N PRO A 614 -24.30 7.75 11.14
CA PRO A 614 -23.11 8.40 11.66
C PRO A 614 -23.44 9.87 11.96
N VAL A 615 -22.73 10.44 12.93
CA VAL A 615 -22.71 11.88 13.15
C VAL A 615 -21.72 12.51 12.20
N TRP A 616 -22.20 13.30 11.25
CA TRP A 616 -21.37 13.91 10.21
C TRP A 616 -21.45 15.43 10.22
N ARG A 617 -20.31 16.05 9.93
CA ARG A 617 -20.17 17.47 9.59
C ARG A 617 -19.35 17.59 8.33
N VAL A 618 -19.74 18.50 7.44
CA VAL A 618 -19.08 18.66 6.14
C VAL A 618 -18.44 20.03 6.05
N LEU A 619 -17.14 20.04 5.79
CA LEU A 619 -16.34 21.24 5.60
C LEU A 619 -15.63 21.17 4.24
N LEU A 620 -15.80 22.20 3.44
CA LEU A 620 -15.12 22.36 2.15
C LEU A 620 -14.18 23.55 2.26
N ALA A 621 -12.90 23.34 2.00
CA ALA A 621 -11.91 24.41 1.95
C ALA A 621 -11.39 24.55 0.51
N CYS A 622 -11.52 25.74 -0.08
CA CYS A 622 -11.05 25.98 -1.44
C CYS A 622 -10.43 27.37 -1.62
N ASN A 623 -9.66 27.54 -2.69
CA ASN A 623 -9.21 28.87 -3.08
C ASN A 623 -10.37 29.71 -3.63
N ASP A 624 -10.25 31.03 -3.60
CA ASP A 624 -11.25 31.98 -4.12
C ASP A 624 -11.10 32.26 -5.63
N THR A 625 -10.38 31.41 -6.36
CA THR A 625 -10.34 31.42 -7.82
C THR A 625 -11.63 30.81 -8.39
N ALA A 626 -12.06 31.27 -9.57
CA ALA A 626 -13.27 30.75 -10.21
C ALA A 626 -13.25 29.22 -10.40
N ASP A 627 -12.09 28.68 -10.76
CA ASP A 627 -11.90 27.22 -10.94
C ASP A 627 -11.97 26.45 -9.62
N ALA A 628 -11.37 26.97 -8.54
CA ALA A 628 -11.42 26.30 -7.24
C ALA A 628 -12.82 26.40 -6.62
N LEU A 629 -13.51 27.53 -6.77
CA LEU A 629 -14.91 27.69 -6.37
C LEU A 629 -15.85 26.78 -7.15
N SER A 630 -15.44 26.30 -8.33
CA SER A 630 -16.28 25.39 -9.11
C SER A 630 -16.56 24.09 -8.37
N ILE A 631 -15.74 23.66 -7.40
CA ILE A 631 -15.99 22.45 -6.60
C ILE A 631 -17.29 22.50 -5.78
N ILE A 632 -17.79 23.70 -5.49
CA ILE A 632 -19.05 23.91 -4.76
C ILE A 632 -20.21 23.45 -5.66
N PRO A 633 -21.17 22.66 -5.14
CA PRO A 633 -22.37 22.32 -5.88
C PRO A 633 -23.08 23.57 -6.40
N PRO A 634 -23.75 23.50 -7.57
CA PRO A 634 -24.56 24.62 -8.05
C PRO A 634 -25.58 25.05 -7.00
N PHE A 635 -25.73 26.35 -6.81
CA PHE A 635 -26.77 26.93 -5.97
C PHE A 635 -28.10 26.86 -6.72
N ASP A 636 -28.78 25.71 -6.63
CA ASP A 636 -30.18 25.58 -7.01
C ASP A 636 -31.09 25.84 -5.79
N ASP A 637 -32.40 25.93 -6.03
CA ASP A 637 -33.41 26.15 -4.98
C ASP A 637 -33.36 25.07 -3.88
N ASP A 638 -32.73 23.92 -4.18
CA ASP A 638 -32.67 22.74 -3.33
C ASP A 638 -31.44 22.71 -2.41
N LEU A 639 -30.36 23.43 -2.75
CA LEU A 639 -29.09 23.48 -2.01
C LEU A 639 -28.76 24.85 -1.41
N ALA A 640 -29.43 25.93 -1.84
CA ALA A 640 -29.12 27.29 -1.42
C ALA A 640 -29.15 27.49 0.11
N ASP A 641 -30.08 26.83 0.82
CA ASP A 641 -30.21 26.85 2.29
C ASP A 641 -29.31 25.84 3.02
N LYS A 642 -28.59 24.99 2.27
CA LYS A 642 -27.77 23.88 2.80
C LYS A 642 -26.27 24.13 2.66
N ILE A 643 -25.87 25.31 2.24
CA ILE A 643 -24.48 25.73 2.08
C ILE A 643 -24.27 27.05 2.82
N SER A 644 -23.26 27.11 3.68
CA SER A 644 -22.79 28.34 4.31
C SER A 644 -21.41 28.69 3.75
N LEU A 645 -21.34 29.73 2.91
CA LEU A 645 -20.10 30.16 2.26
C LEU A 645 -19.48 31.34 3.01
N LEU A 646 -18.33 31.13 3.64
CA LEU A 646 -17.59 32.14 4.38
C LEU A 646 -16.26 32.46 3.67
N ARG A 647 -15.98 33.76 3.55
CA ARG A 647 -14.69 34.25 3.07
C ARG A 647 -13.68 34.26 4.22
N VAL A 648 -12.53 33.64 4.03
CA VAL A 648 -11.43 33.57 5.00
C VAL A 648 -10.34 34.59 4.66
N HIS A 649 -10.06 35.46 5.62
CA HIS A 649 -8.97 36.43 5.57
C HIS A 649 -7.69 35.89 6.24
N PRO A 650 -6.50 36.46 5.94
CA PRO A 650 -5.25 36.02 6.53
C PRO A 650 -5.25 36.03 8.07
N ILE A 651 -4.98 34.88 8.66
CA ILE A 651 -4.82 34.70 10.11
C ILE A 651 -3.40 35.11 10.53
N ARG A 652 -3.27 35.99 11.53
CA ARG A 652 -1.96 36.32 12.12
C ARG A 652 -1.56 35.21 13.09
N LEU A 653 -0.40 34.61 12.85
CA LEU A 653 0.12 33.54 13.67
C LEU A 653 1.09 34.11 14.72
N PRO A 654 1.04 33.63 15.98
CA PRO A 654 1.94 34.08 17.04
C PRO A 654 3.37 33.56 16.86
N VAL A 655 3.55 32.54 15.99
CA VAL A 655 4.82 31.87 15.71
C VAL A 655 4.97 31.66 14.21
N ASP A 656 6.22 31.63 13.74
CA ASP A 656 6.51 31.33 12.34
C ASP A 656 6.32 29.82 12.06
N THR A 657 5.31 29.50 11.24
CA THR A 657 4.98 28.13 10.84
C THR A 657 5.64 27.68 9.53
N SER A 658 6.67 28.40 9.06
CA SER A 658 7.48 27.99 7.90
C SER A 658 8.24 26.68 8.17
N SER A 659 8.54 26.39 9.45
CA SER A 659 9.22 25.17 9.91
C SER A 659 8.25 24.15 10.52
N ALA A 660 8.68 22.88 10.58
CA ALA A 660 7.92 21.83 11.25
C ALA A 660 7.79 22.07 12.77
N ASP A 661 8.82 22.63 13.39
CA ASP A 661 8.82 22.93 14.82
C ASP A 661 7.88 24.10 15.14
N GLY A 662 7.86 25.14 14.31
CA GLY A 662 6.90 26.24 14.45
C GLY A 662 5.44 25.79 14.29
N LYS A 663 5.17 24.84 13.38
CA LYS A 663 3.84 24.20 13.28
C LYS A 663 3.48 23.43 14.55
N ARG A 664 4.39 22.62 15.08
CA ARG A 664 4.17 21.87 16.34
C ARG A 664 3.94 22.81 17.52
N GLU A 665 4.67 23.91 17.57
CA GLU A 665 4.51 24.92 18.62
C GLU A 665 3.14 25.59 18.55
N LEU A 666 2.70 26.01 17.35
CA LEU A 666 1.35 26.53 17.16
C LEU A 666 0.29 25.51 17.59
N GLN A 667 0.43 24.24 17.20
CA GLN A 667 -0.50 23.18 17.58
C GLN A 667 -0.53 22.95 19.09
N ARG A 668 0.62 23.03 19.76
CA ARG A 668 0.74 22.94 21.22
C ARG A 668 -0.03 24.08 21.90
N MET A 669 0.21 25.33 21.48
CA MET A 669 -0.49 26.51 22.00
C MET A 669 -2.01 26.41 21.80
N LEU A 670 -2.45 25.93 20.64
CA LEU A 670 -3.89 25.76 20.36
C LEU A 670 -4.51 24.67 21.24
N ARG A 671 -3.83 23.54 21.43
CA ARG A 671 -4.30 22.44 22.29
C ARG A 671 -4.45 22.87 23.75
N GLU A 672 -3.64 23.80 24.24
CA GLU A 672 -3.79 24.38 25.58
C GLU A 672 -5.10 25.18 25.73
N GLU A 673 -5.57 25.81 24.65
CA GLU A 673 -6.83 26.57 24.65
C GLU A 673 -8.07 25.74 24.29
N PHE A 674 -7.92 24.51 23.78
CA PHE A 674 -9.06 23.68 23.35
C PHE A 674 -10.08 23.45 24.48
N PRO A 675 -9.72 23.07 25.72
CA PRO A 675 -10.71 22.87 26.79
C PRO A 675 -11.57 24.11 27.07
N ALA A 676 -10.95 25.29 27.08
CA ALA A 676 -11.62 26.58 27.25
C ALA A 676 -12.55 26.92 26.09
N PHE A 677 -12.08 26.69 24.86
CA PHE A 677 -12.86 26.96 23.67
C PHE A 677 -14.04 26.00 23.51
N VAL A 678 -13.88 24.71 23.85
CA VAL A 678 -14.99 23.74 23.90
C VAL A 678 -16.03 24.17 24.93
N ALA A 679 -15.61 24.57 26.14
CA ALA A 679 -16.55 25.08 27.15
C ALA A 679 -17.33 26.32 26.64
N GLN A 680 -16.65 27.25 25.97
CA GLN A 680 -17.30 28.41 25.35
C GLN A 680 -18.31 28.02 24.28
N LEU A 681 -17.97 27.08 23.40
CA LEU A 681 -18.86 26.61 22.33
C LEU A 681 -20.09 25.89 22.90
N LEU A 682 -19.91 25.00 23.88
CA LEU A 682 -21.01 24.26 24.49
C LEU A 682 -21.98 25.15 25.30
N ALA A 683 -21.51 26.32 25.75
CA ALA A 683 -22.33 27.31 26.45
C ALA A 683 -23.14 28.22 25.51
N LEU A 684 -22.94 28.14 24.19
CA LEU A 684 -23.78 28.86 23.23
C LEU A 684 -25.18 28.24 23.24
N GLU A 685 -26.21 29.08 23.48
CA GLU A 685 -27.59 28.70 23.21
C GLU A 685 -27.75 28.57 21.69
N ILE A 686 -28.10 27.36 21.22
CA ILE A 686 -28.32 27.04 19.80
C ILE A 686 -29.81 27.07 19.51
#